data_AF-B8MMD3-F1
#
_entry.id   AF-B8MMD3-F1
#
_cell.length_a   1.000
_cell.length_b   1.000
_cell.length_c   1.000
_cell.angle_alpha   90.00
_cell.angle_beta   90.00
_cell.angle_gamma   90.00
#
_symmetry.space_group_name_H-M   'P 1'
#
loop_
_entity.id
_entity.type
_entity.pdbx_description
1 polymer ?
#
loop_
_entity_poly.entity_id
_entity_poly.type
_entity_poly.pdbx_seq_one_letter_code
_entity_poly.pdbx_strand_id
1 'polypeptide(L)'
;MSGYHSGHYGGSTSPYGNNGNGNGNGNGNGNGNGNGNGNGYYGNGNYGYGEEMVEFDVLHHGHGHGNDPAYMNSMNMSGYDDRSMVRSPPKPVRPGLQPAEEFVSPVGTPLGTPGGQSGWPLTNRRGHVDSFASVSSTPAGSRSTTPAFVRQYQNNQSFQSHQSLTALVDQPPSPLYAKDWVQQGSIARIADRDDVDIWKGWRRWVYNFVPFLTFANMAIYIFYLGLRIACVILAQKAERSTFAGAWVFIALELATAIPSMLHNCWTMFALKSRLRPQLRLTGDDCPTVDVFITCCGEDDEVVIDTVHAACDQDYPMDKFRVIVLDDAKSSSLEASVRQLALTYPNVHYMARTKIPGVPHHFKAGNLNYGLEQTRLMPGGAGQFMAALDADMIPEQQWLRATLPHLLIDPKMALVCPPQLFYNCPPADPLAQSLDFFVHVIEPIKDALGVAWCTGSGYVVRREALDDIGQFPLGSLAEDVATSTLMLGKGWKTAYIHEALQFGTVPEDYGGHLKQRTRWAIGTVDTAFKLKFCLWGDAIKQMTFAQRFSGFLYATLSLYTILLTASLFAIPIILIWGRPLVAYANMEQLKWLVWACFASTMSNRLCEFALFIPAGYHTGQRGSRYGMWMSPYLALCIIRSFFLPKWLGGQTQAFKPTGSLGSALEERDPKRRKGMVRRLWTILMNYMALFHLAFVYLTIVAVCLSSYRCFFQENPNNFKNVFLCLITHAFWPPLTFLFVITSLWTPIAYAIDPPSMPDREELLQRDPKTGVAHPTPQSKKIAFAGQEAWFELEYTFATAFTIFVFVYSFFYL
;
A
#
# COMPACT_ATOMS: atom_id res chain seq x y z
N MET A 1 44.55 16.62 28.93
CA MET A 1 45.42 17.51 28.14
C MET A 1 44.54 18.08 27.03
N SER A 2 44.09 19.32 27.12
CA SER A 2 44.81 20.58 26.78
C SER A 2 44.85 20.82 25.27
N GLY A 3 44.31 21.92 24.71
CA GLY A 3 43.54 23.03 25.31
C GLY A 3 43.57 24.29 24.42
N TYR A 4 42.55 25.17 24.56
CA TYR A 4 42.45 26.60 24.12
C TYR A 4 42.89 27.00 22.68
N HIS A 5 42.20 27.87 21.94
CA HIS A 5 41.79 29.23 22.32
C HIS A 5 40.61 29.79 21.50
N SER A 6 40.15 30.98 21.88
CA SER A 6 39.00 31.73 21.33
C SER A 6 39.38 33.02 20.59
N GLY A 7 38.44 33.58 19.80
CA GLY A 7 38.54 34.91 19.17
C GLY A 7 37.15 35.56 18.94
N HIS A 8 37.07 36.89 18.92
CA HIS A 8 35.80 37.65 18.86
C HIS A 8 35.98 39.07 18.26
N TYR A 9 34.86 39.80 18.08
CA TYR A 9 34.73 41.13 17.42
C TYR A 9 34.90 41.14 15.88
N GLY A 10 34.24 42.00 15.10
CA GLY A 10 33.14 42.94 15.42
C GLY A 10 32.94 44.05 14.35
N GLY A 11 31.68 44.49 14.14
CA GLY A 11 31.28 45.64 13.29
C GLY A 11 31.30 45.39 11.76
N SER A 12 30.36 45.78 10.88
CA SER A 12 29.31 46.83 10.77
C SER A 12 29.68 48.01 9.86
N THR A 13 29.01 48.15 8.70
CA THR A 13 28.48 49.43 8.15
C THR A 13 27.71 49.24 6.83
N SER A 14 26.90 50.23 6.46
CA SER A 14 26.17 50.35 5.18
C SER A 14 26.13 51.83 4.77
N PRO A 15 26.15 52.20 3.47
CA PRO A 15 26.07 53.60 3.03
C PRO A 15 24.75 53.98 2.30
N TYR A 16 24.09 55.02 2.82
CA TYR A 16 23.36 56.13 2.16
C TYR A 16 22.44 55.91 0.92
N GLY A 17 21.36 56.71 0.73
CA GLY A 17 20.98 57.95 1.41
C GLY A 17 19.51 58.35 1.20
N ASN A 18 19.14 59.58 1.59
CA ASN A 18 17.75 60.03 1.81
C ASN A 18 17.51 61.50 1.40
N ASN A 19 16.32 61.81 0.87
CA ASN A 19 15.63 63.13 0.78
C ASN A 19 14.34 62.96 -0.09
N GLY A 20 13.21 63.66 0.09
CA GLY A 20 12.78 64.59 1.15
C GLY A 20 11.60 65.50 0.70
N ASN A 21 10.56 65.68 1.53
CA ASN A 21 9.35 66.54 1.36
C ASN A 21 8.40 66.23 0.16
N GLY A 22 7.11 66.66 0.13
CA GLY A 22 6.25 67.25 1.17
C GLY A 22 5.07 68.09 0.62
N ASN A 23 3.86 67.98 1.22
CA ASN A 23 2.57 68.64 0.86
C ASN A 23 1.97 68.30 -0.54
N GLY A 24 0.66 68.45 -0.81
CA GLY A 24 -0.49 68.77 0.06
C GLY A 24 -1.75 69.21 -0.74
N ASN A 25 -2.97 68.97 -0.20
CA ASN A 25 -4.31 69.26 -0.78
C ASN A 25 -4.69 68.55 -2.11
N GLY A 26 -5.97 68.36 -2.46
CA GLY A 26 -7.22 68.53 -1.68
C GLY A 26 -8.49 68.63 -2.54
N ASN A 27 -9.62 68.07 -2.05
CA ASN A 27 -10.99 68.04 -2.64
C ASN A 27 -11.20 67.34 -4.01
N GLY A 28 -12.35 66.71 -4.30
CA GLY A 28 -13.43 66.32 -3.38
C GLY A 28 -14.82 66.07 -4.03
N ASN A 29 -15.73 65.51 -3.20
CA ASN A 29 -17.21 65.54 -3.30
C ASN A 29 -17.94 64.59 -4.32
N GLY A 30 -19.10 64.04 -3.90
CA GLY A 30 -20.00 63.24 -4.76
C GLY A 30 -20.88 62.19 -4.04
N ASN A 31 -22.14 62.53 -3.72
CA ASN A 31 -23.18 61.67 -3.12
C ASN A 31 -23.56 60.42 -3.96
N GLY A 32 -24.24 59.37 -3.44
CA GLY A 32 -24.73 59.10 -2.07
C GLY A 32 -26.06 58.31 -2.05
N ASN A 33 -26.44 57.76 -0.89
CA ASN A 33 -27.69 56.98 -0.58
C ASN A 33 -27.95 55.67 -1.38
N GLY A 34 -28.59 54.63 -0.81
CA GLY A 34 -29.08 54.46 0.56
C GLY A 34 -29.92 53.17 0.75
N ASN A 35 -30.41 52.95 1.97
CA ASN A 35 -31.26 51.83 2.44
C ASN A 35 -30.74 50.40 2.27
N GLY A 36 -30.49 49.73 3.41
CA GLY A 36 -30.24 48.29 3.45
C GLY A 36 -31.52 47.46 3.55
N ASN A 37 -31.35 46.15 3.62
CA ASN A 37 -32.22 45.29 4.42
C ASN A 37 -31.41 44.13 4.98
N GLY A 38 -31.80 43.60 6.14
CA GLY A 38 -31.11 42.49 6.78
C GLY A 38 -31.84 41.17 6.54
N ASN A 39 -31.11 40.10 6.22
CA ASN A 39 -31.49 38.74 6.61
C ASN A 39 -30.30 37.80 6.53
N GLY A 40 -30.14 36.94 7.54
CA GLY A 40 -29.17 35.84 7.49
C GLY A 40 -29.75 34.64 6.73
N TYR A 41 -28.90 33.88 6.05
CA TYR A 41 -29.29 32.62 5.42
C TYR A 41 -28.32 31.50 5.81
N TYR A 42 -28.86 30.46 6.44
CA TYR A 42 -28.25 29.14 6.46
C TYR A 42 -28.29 28.56 5.05
N GLY A 43 -27.15 28.55 4.36
CA GLY A 43 -27.02 27.95 3.03
C GLY A 43 -26.97 26.42 3.11
N ASN A 44 -28.13 25.76 3.15
CA ASN A 44 -28.22 24.30 3.16
C ASN A 44 -27.88 23.71 1.77
N GLY A 45 -26.57 23.51 1.52
CA GLY A 45 -26.02 23.01 0.25
C GLY A 45 -26.26 21.51 0.04
N ASN A 46 -27.52 21.14 -0.22
CA ASN A 46 -27.96 19.75 -0.40
C ASN A 46 -27.49 19.14 -1.75
N TYR A 47 -26.20 18.85 -1.86
CA TYR A 47 -25.65 18.06 -2.97
C TYR A 47 -25.97 16.57 -2.75
N GLY A 48 -27.01 16.09 -3.42
CA GLY A 48 -27.40 14.68 -3.40
C GLY A 48 -26.37 13.79 -4.08
N TYR A 49 -25.49 13.17 -3.29
CA TYR A 49 -24.58 12.11 -3.75
C TYR A 49 -25.36 10.81 -3.97
N GLY A 50 -26.00 10.70 -5.14
CA GLY A 50 -26.47 9.41 -5.65
C GLY A 50 -25.27 8.55 -6.08
N GLU A 51 -24.92 7.55 -5.29
CA GLU A 51 -23.85 6.60 -5.61
C GLU A 51 -24.31 5.57 -6.66
N GLU A 52 -24.29 5.96 -7.94
CA GLU A 52 -24.20 4.97 -9.01
C GLU A 52 -22.82 4.30 -8.96
N MET A 53 -22.79 3.07 -8.42
CA MET A 53 -21.58 2.25 -8.40
C MET A 53 -21.27 1.74 -9.81
N VAL A 54 -20.32 2.39 -10.48
CA VAL A 54 -19.77 1.93 -11.76
C VAL A 54 -18.70 0.87 -11.49
N GLU A 55 -19.02 -0.38 -11.80
CA GLU A 55 -18.10 -1.52 -11.71
C GLU A 55 -16.97 -1.43 -12.77
N PHE A 56 -16.00 -2.34 -12.73
CA PHE A 56 -14.96 -2.48 -13.77
C PHE A 56 -15.53 -3.16 -15.03
N ASP A 57 -16.69 -2.66 -15.49
CA ASP A 57 -17.60 -3.35 -16.38
C ASP A 57 -17.27 -3.06 -17.85
N VAL A 58 -16.31 -3.81 -18.37
CA VAL A 58 -15.98 -3.82 -19.80
C VAL A 58 -16.78 -4.93 -20.48
N LEU A 59 -17.91 -4.52 -21.09
CA LEU A 59 -18.79 -5.31 -21.97
C LEU A 59 -19.72 -6.33 -21.31
N HIS A 60 -20.74 -5.86 -20.58
CA HIS A 60 -22.01 -6.58 -20.47
C HIS A 60 -22.94 -6.28 -21.66
N HIS A 61 -22.87 -7.10 -22.71
CA HIS A 61 -23.89 -7.13 -23.77
C HIS A 61 -24.80 -8.36 -23.61
N GLY A 62 -26.07 -8.10 -23.29
CA GLY A 62 -27.23 -8.94 -23.57
C GLY A 62 -27.19 -10.41 -23.17
N HIS A 63 -27.89 -10.76 -22.08
CA HIS A 63 -28.52 -12.09 -21.97
C HIS A 63 -29.66 -12.20 -23.00
N GLY A 64 -29.31 -12.43 -24.26
CA GLY A 64 -30.26 -12.75 -25.32
C GLY A 64 -30.77 -14.18 -25.16
N HIS A 65 -32.09 -14.34 -25.00
CA HIS A 65 -32.74 -15.63 -25.20
C HIS A 65 -32.70 -15.99 -26.70
N GLY A 66 -31.66 -16.71 -27.11
CA GLY A 66 -31.57 -17.34 -28.42
C GLY A 66 -32.03 -18.79 -28.36
N ASN A 67 -33.13 -19.12 -29.05
CA ASN A 67 -33.44 -20.50 -29.42
C ASN A 67 -32.50 -20.92 -30.55
N ASP A 68 -32.11 -22.21 -30.61
CA ASP A 68 -31.52 -22.79 -31.81
C ASP A 68 -32.05 -24.23 -32.03
N PRO A 69 -32.65 -24.58 -33.19
CA PRO A 69 -33.36 -25.85 -33.37
C PRO A 69 -32.69 -26.87 -34.31
N ALA A 70 -32.28 -28.02 -33.78
CA ALA A 70 -32.05 -29.28 -34.52
C ALA A 70 -32.36 -30.48 -33.60
N TYR A 71 -33.31 -31.37 -33.90
CA TYR A 71 -33.17 -32.55 -34.80
C TYR A 71 -31.98 -33.48 -34.42
N MET A 72 -32.16 -34.78 -34.14
CA MET A 72 -33.37 -35.63 -34.11
C MET A 72 -33.09 -36.99 -33.39
N ASN A 73 -34.16 -37.67 -32.91
CA ASN A 73 -34.21 -39.12 -32.56
C ASN A 73 -33.41 -39.61 -31.31
N SER A 74 -33.85 -40.63 -30.54
CA SER A 74 -35.07 -41.47 -30.61
C SER A 74 -35.39 -42.20 -29.28
N MET A 75 -36.70 -42.34 -28.95
CA MET A 75 -37.33 -43.39 -28.11
C MET A 75 -36.95 -43.43 -26.59
N ASN A 76 -37.81 -43.86 -25.65
CA ASN A 76 -39.21 -44.32 -25.69
C ASN A 76 -39.95 -44.04 -24.34
N MET A 77 -41.29 -44.11 -24.33
CA MET A 77 -42.28 -44.38 -23.23
C MET A 77 -41.85 -44.24 -21.73
N SER A 78 -42.64 -43.77 -20.74
CA SER A 78 -44.00 -43.18 -20.57
C SER A 78 -44.19 -42.90 -19.04
N GLY A 79 -45.15 -42.14 -18.46
CA GLY A 79 -46.36 -41.42 -18.90
C GLY A 79 -47.12 -40.86 -17.66
N TYR A 80 -48.43 -40.55 -17.80
CA TYR A 80 -49.38 -40.12 -16.73
C TYR A 80 -49.13 -38.80 -15.94
N ASP A 81 -49.67 -37.70 -16.47
CA ASP A 81 -50.81 -36.90 -15.92
C ASP A 81 -51.37 -37.25 -14.50
N ASP A 82 -51.87 -36.32 -13.66
CA ASP A 82 -52.00 -34.84 -13.73
C ASP A 82 -52.42 -34.24 -12.33
N ARG A 83 -52.21 -32.92 -12.13
CA ARG A 83 -52.84 -31.95 -11.16
C ARG A 83 -52.97 -32.30 -9.65
N SER A 84 -52.53 -31.41 -8.75
CA SER A 84 -53.34 -30.22 -8.42
C SER A 84 -52.65 -29.13 -7.54
N MET A 85 -52.96 -27.86 -7.87
CA MET A 85 -52.99 -26.60 -7.06
C MET A 85 -51.76 -26.17 -6.19
N VAL A 86 -51.12 -24.98 -6.39
CA VAL A 86 -51.58 -23.56 -6.26
C VAL A 86 -51.74 -23.16 -4.77
N ARG A 87 -51.16 -22.07 -4.19
CA ARG A 87 -50.86 -20.68 -4.68
C ARG A 87 -49.73 -19.99 -3.85
N SER A 88 -49.22 -18.83 -4.31
CA SER A 88 -48.21 -18.00 -3.60
C SER A 88 -48.75 -16.64 -3.07
N PRO A 89 -48.15 -16.03 -2.01
CA PRO A 89 -48.41 -14.65 -1.55
C PRO A 89 -47.31 -13.61 -1.97
N PRO A 90 -47.52 -12.28 -1.81
CA PRO A 90 -46.76 -11.22 -2.52
C PRO A 90 -45.86 -10.29 -1.66
N LYS A 91 -45.20 -9.31 -2.33
CA LYS A 91 -44.30 -8.29 -1.75
C LYS A 91 -45.05 -7.04 -1.19
N PRO A 92 -44.53 -6.34 -0.16
CA PRO A 92 -45.10 -5.10 0.40
C PRO A 92 -44.38 -3.80 -0.05
N VAL A 93 -44.98 -2.63 0.29
CA VAL A 93 -44.51 -1.26 0.01
C VAL A 93 -44.69 -0.37 1.27
N ARG A 94 -43.92 0.73 1.40
CA ARG A 94 -43.95 1.76 2.49
C ARG A 94 -44.99 2.87 2.18
N PRO A 95 -45.41 3.83 3.08
CA PRO A 95 -44.67 4.38 4.25
C PRO A 95 -45.51 4.85 5.49
N GLY A 96 -44.83 5.43 6.49
CA GLY A 96 -45.25 6.72 7.07
C GLY A 96 -45.77 6.83 8.52
N LEU A 97 -44.99 7.53 9.36
CA LEU A 97 -45.37 8.34 10.54
C LEU A 97 -45.95 7.70 11.83
N GLN A 98 -45.79 8.48 12.91
CA GLN A 98 -46.07 8.26 14.35
C GLN A 98 -47.18 9.28 14.80
N PRO A 99 -47.76 9.27 16.04
CA PRO A 99 -47.10 9.03 17.33
C PRO A 99 -47.91 8.41 18.52
N ALA A 100 -47.21 8.33 19.66
CA ALA A 100 -47.66 8.47 21.07
C ALA A 100 -48.38 7.32 21.81
N GLU A 101 -47.91 7.10 23.05
CA GLU A 101 -48.63 6.66 24.29
C GLU A 101 -49.27 5.23 24.31
N GLU A 102 -49.38 4.52 25.45
CA GLU A 102 -48.97 4.78 26.84
C GLU A 102 -48.57 3.47 27.60
N PHE A 103 -48.44 3.53 28.93
CA PHE A 103 -48.15 2.41 29.83
C PHE A 103 -49.27 1.35 29.89
N VAL A 104 -48.92 0.10 30.26
CA VAL A 104 -49.39 -0.60 31.50
C VAL A 104 -48.86 -2.04 31.57
N SER A 105 -48.58 -2.52 32.78
CA SER A 105 -48.42 -3.95 33.11
C SER A 105 -49.19 -4.24 34.40
N PRO A 106 -49.83 -5.42 34.53
CA PRO A 106 -49.60 -6.19 35.76
C PRO A 106 -49.64 -7.73 35.63
N VAL A 107 -48.69 -8.37 36.33
CA VAL A 107 -48.85 -9.51 37.28
C VAL A 107 -49.92 -10.60 37.02
N GLY A 108 -49.49 -11.86 36.94
CA GLY A 108 -50.39 -13.04 37.09
C GLY A 108 -49.66 -14.40 37.16
N THR A 109 -49.70 -15.06 38.32
CA THR A 109 -49.21 -16.43 38.61
C THR A 109 -50.34 -17.29 39.21
N PRO A 110 -50.19 -18.61 39.46
CA PRO A 110 -49.41 -19.70 38.83
C PRO A 110 -50.29 -20.94 38.47
N LEU A 111 -49.70 -22.08 38.05
CA LEU A 111 -49.98 -23.48 38.50
C LEU A 111 -49.44 -24.58 37.53
N GLY A 112 -49.14 -25.78 38.06
CA GLY A 112 -49.18 -27.06 37.29
C GLY A 112 -47.90 -27.92 37.18
N THR A 113 -47.75 -28.94 38.05
CA THR A 113 -46.84 -30.10 37.90
C THR A 113 -47.65 -31.41 37.98
N PRO A 114 -47.25 -32.53 37.32
CA PRO A 114 -46.33 -33.55 37.90
C PRO A 114 -45.43 -34.28 36.84
N GLY A 115 -44.54 -35.26 37.12
CA GLY A 115 -44.03 -35.86 38.37
C GLY A 115 -43.24 -37.19 38.14
N GLY A 116 -42.55 -37.73 39.17
CA GLY A 116 -41.81 -39.02 39.20
C GLY A 116 -40.29 -38.87 39.44
N GLN A 117 -39.66 -39.21 40.58
CA GLN A 117 -39.41 -40.51 41.28
C GLN A 117 -38.38 -41.43 40.57
N SER A 118 -37.31 -41.97 41.19
CA SER A 118 -36.80 -41.98 42.60
C SER A 118 -35.26 -41.72 42.65
N GLY A 119 -34.41 -42.04 43.65
CA GLY A 119 -34.44 -42.87 44.88
C GLY A 119 -33.11 -42.78 45.68
N TRP A 120 -32.89 -43.64 46.71
CA TRP A 120 -31.72 -43.61 47.66
C TRP A 120 -31.37 -45.04 48.18
N PRO A 121 -30.13 -45.33 48.69
CA PRO A 121 -29.66 -45.06 50.09
C PRO A 121 -28.20 -44.53 50.20
N LEU A 122 -27.82 -43.54 51.04
CA LEU A 122 -27.74 -43.41 52.52
C LEU A 122 -26.49 -44.00 53.23
N THR A 123 -25.67 -43.14 53.86
CA THR A 123 -25.09 -43.16 55.25
C THR A 123 -23.83 -42.27 55.39
N ASN A 124 -23.39 -41.72 56.54
CA ASN A 124 -24.07 -41.09 57.71
C ASN A 124 -23.05 -40.31 58.61
N ARG A 125 -23.53 -39.39 59.48
CA ARG A 125 -22.85 -38.62 60.58
C ARG A 125 -21.94 -37.45 60.18
N ARG A 126 -21.69 -36.38 60.98
CA ARG A 126 -22.33 -35.59 62.10
C ARG A 126 -21.32 -34.44 62.40
N GLY A 127 -21.64 -33.23 62.88
CA GLY A 127 -22.91 -32.55 63.26
C GLY A 127 -22.63 -31.22 64.02
N HIS A 128 -23.69 -30.47 64.38
CA HIS A 128 -23.75 -29.18 65.14
C HIS A 128 -23.24 -27.89 64.43
N VAL A 129 -23.89 -26.71 64.36
CA VAL A 129 -25.18 -26.08 64.84
C VAL A 129 -25.01 -24.92 65.85
N ASP A 130 -25.90 -23.92 65.74
CA ASP A 130 -26.17 -22.71 66.56
C ASP A 130 -25.32 -21.43 66.38
N SER A 131 -25.81 -20.23 66.76
CA SER A 131 -27.01 -19.43 66.34
C SER A 131 -27.16 -18.15 67.22
N PHE A 132 -27.71 -17.04 66.67
CA PHE A 132 -28.50 -15.90 67.29
C PHE A 132 -28.25 -14.50 66.64
N ALA A 133 -29.11 -13.51 66.94
CA ALA A 133 -29.22 -12.24 66.18
C ALA A 133 -29.70 -10.98 66.97
N SER A 134 -29.33 -9.79 66.48
CA SER A 134 -29.92 -8.44 66.71
C SER A 134 -29.48 -7.46 65.58
N VAL A 135 -30.12 -6.36 65.15
CA VAL A 135 -31.39 -5.61 65.40
C VAL A 135 -31.25 -4.21 66.06
N SER A 136 -31.87 -3.18 65.44
CA SER A 136 -32.10 -1.76 65.86
C SER A 136 -30.87 -0.82 66.03
N SER A 137 -30.91 0.51 65.77
CA SER A 137 -31.91 1.41 65.12
C SER A 137 -31.33 2.80 64.76
N THR A 138 -31.86 3.48 63.73
CA THR A 138 -31.75 4.94 63.39
C THR A 138 -32.87 5.78 64.09
N PRO A 139 -33.16 7.10 63.87
CA PRO A 139 -32.67 8.08 62.86
C PRO A 139 -32.46 9.59 63.27
N ALA A 140 -31.87 10.40 62.36
CA ALA A 140 -32.07 11.85 62.06
C ALA A 140 -30.94 12.27 61.06
N GLY A 141 -31.00 13.19 60.09
CA GLY A 141 -31.79 14.42 59.83
C GLY A 141 -30.78 15.59 59.59
N SER A 142 -30.86 16.50 58.61
CA SER A 142 -31.84 16.72 57.53
C SER A 142 -31.38 17.73 56.44
N ARG A 143 -31.87 17.55 55.20
CA ARG A 143 -32.14 18.58 54.15
C ARG A 143 -30.97 19.33 53.45
N SER A 144 -31.34 20.00 52.34
CA SER A 144 -30.52 20.60 51.29
C SER A 144 -31.09 21.96 50.84
N THR A 145 -30.33 22.73 50.04
CA THR A 145 -30.88 23.70 49.08
C THR A 145 -29.88 24.08 47.97
N THR A 146 -30.40 24.33 46.77
CA THR A 146 -29.73 25.03 45.66
C THR A 146 -30.47 26.35 45.39
N PRO A 147 -29.82 27.35 44.77
CA PRO A 147 -30.49 28.04 43.65
C PRO A 147 -29.53 28.32 42.46
N ALA A 148 -30.05 28.89 41.38
CA ALA A 148 -29.36 28.94 40.08
C ALA A 148 -29.44 30.31 39.35
N PHE A 149 -28.46 30.53 38.45
CA PHE A 149 -28.44 31.45 37.28
C PHE A 149 -28.89 32.92 37.38
N VAL A 150 -27.98 33.84 37.00
CA VAL A 150 -28.19 34.95 36.02
C VAL A 150 -26.82 35.29 35.37
N ARG A 151 -26.81 35.80 34.13
CA ARG A 151 -25.61 36.36 33.44
C ARG A 151 -25.63 37.89 33.41
N GLN A 152 -24.45 38.52 33.34
CA GLN A 152 -24.29 39.82 32.65
C GLN A 152 -22.90 39.97 32.01
N TYR A 153 -22.79 40.85 31.01
CA TYR A 153 -21.59 41.11 30.20
C TYR A 153 -20.96 42.48 30.58
N GLN A 154 -19.64 42.59 30.49
CA GLN A 154 -18.98 43.87 30.17
C GLN A 154 -17.63 43.65 29.47
N ASN A 155 -17.14 44.66 28.76
CA ASN A 155 -16.08 44.57 27.74
C ASN A 155 -14.78 45.29 28.14
N ASN A 156 -13.71 44.92 27.42
CA ASN A 156 -12.47 45.68 27.18
C ASN A 156 -11.62 46.12 28.38
N GLN A 157 -10.41 45.57 28.44
CA GLN A 157 -9.21 46.39 28.17
C GLN A 157 -8.08 45.53 27.60
N SER A 158 -7.30 46.11 26.70
CA SER A 158 -6.17 45.46 26.03
C SER A 158 -4.90 46.28 26.20
N PHE A 159 -3.84 45.68 26.74
CA PHE A 159 -2.49 46.21 26.57
C PHE A 159 -1.48 45.08 26.38
N GLN A 160 -0.54 45.31 25.47
CA GLN A 160 0.59 44.42 25.22
C GLN A 160 1.65 44.59 26.32
N SER A 161 2.40 43.53 26.59
CA SER A 161 3.78 43.68 27.04
C SER A 161 4.66 42.65 26.35
N HIS A 162 5.71 43.13 25.67
CA HIS A 162 6.75 42.26 25.12
C HIS A 162 7.68 41.84 26.27
N GLN A 163 7.62 40.58 26.69
CA GLN A 163 8.70 39.97 27.48
C GLN A 163 9.55 39.07 26.58
N SER A 164 10.84 39.00 26.89
CA SER A 164 11.89 38.55 25.95
C SER A 164 11.95 37.03 25.78
N LEU A 165 11.76 36.56 24.54
CA LEU A 165 11.91 35.15 24.16
C LEU A 165 13.33 34.59 24.35
N THR A 166 14.33 35.45 24.58
CA THR A 166 15.75 35.08 24.74
C THR A 166 16.00 34.07 25.87
N ALA A 167 15.17 34.06 26.92
CA ALA A 167 15.32 33.15 28.06
C ALA A 167 14.78 31.72 27.80
N LEU A 168 14.18 31.46 26.63
CA LEU A 168 13.54 30.17 26.28
C LEU A 168 14.32 29.35 25.23
N VAL A 169 15.48 29.82 24.77
CA VAL A 169 16.25 29.17 23.69
C VAL A 169 17.32 28.21 24.21
N ASP A 170 17.99 28.56 25.32
CA ASP A 170 19.19 27.84 25.81
C ASP A 170 18.95 26.98 27.06
N GLN A 171 17.71 26.54 27.32
CA GLN A 171 17.50 25.45 28.29
C GLN A 171 17.71 24.09 27.62
N PRO A 172 18.54 23.18 28.20
CA PRO A 172 18.51 21.79 27.79
C PRO A 172 17.09 21.23 28.02
N PRO A 173 16.61 20.29 27.19
CA PRO A 173 15.21 19.85 27.23
C PRO A 173 14.84 19.35 28.62
N SER A 174 13.89 20.06 29.26
CA SER A 174 13.43 19.77 30.62
C SER A 174 12.95 18.31 30.74
N PRO A 175 13.27 17.60 31.84
CA PRO A 175 12.95 16.18 32.01
C PRO A 175 11.44 15.85 32.12
N LEU A 176 10.54 16.82 31.88
CA LEU A 176 9.09 16.65 31.77
C LEU A 176 8.60 15.62 30.73
N TYR A 177 9.51 15.04 29.93
CA TYR A 177 9.23 13.95 28.99
C TYR A 177 9.88 12.60 29.36
N ALA A 178 10.62 12.52 30.47
CA ALA A 178 11.07 11.26 31.06
C ALA A 178 9.90 10.58 31.80
N LYS A 179 8.92 10.12 31.03
CA LYS A 179 7.67 9.48 31.49
C LYS A 179 8.00 8.11 32.12
N ASP A 180 7.64 7.90 33.40
CA ASP A 180 8.21 6.90 34.33
C ASP A 180 8.05 5.39 33.99
N TRP A 181 7.41 5.05 32.86
CA TRP A 181 6.99 3.69 32.50
C TRP A 181 8.10 2.82 31.91
N VAL A 182 9.19 3.42 31.41
CA VAL A 182 10.38 2.66 30.97
C VAL A 182 11.24 2.38 32.21
N GLN A 183 10.78 1.44 33.04
CA GLN A 183 11.57 0.94 34.17
C GLN A 183 12.97 0.50 33.67
N GLN A 184 14.01 0.83 34.43
CA GLN A 184 15.39 0.59 33.97
C GLN A 184 15.68 -0.91 33.84
N GLY A 185 15.61 -1.42 32.62
CA GLY A 185 15.75 -2.85 32.30
C GLY A 185 14.52 -3.49 31.66
N SER A 186 13.39 -2.79 31.50
CA SER A 186 12.17 -3.34 30.86
C SER A 186 12.25 -3.50 29.34
N ILE A 187 13.36 -3.09 28.70
CA ILE A 187 13.60 -3.29 27.27
C ILE A 187 14.93 -4.03 27.08
N ALA A 188 14.84 -5.28 26.62
CA ALA A 188 15.99 -6.06 26.19
C ALA A 188 16.37 -5.71 24.74
N ARG A 189 17.68 -5.69 24.47
CA ARG A 189 18.25 -5.60 23.12
C ARG A 189 18.72 -6.97 22.69
N ILE A 190 18.02 -7.59 21.74
CA ILE A 190 18.30 -8.96 21.28
C ILE A 190 19.49 -8.97 20.30
N ALA A 191 19.56 -7.96 19.42
CA ALA A 191 20.64 -7.79 18.46
C ALA A 191 20.91 -6.31 18.16
N ASP A 192 22.11 -6.03 17.66
CA ASP A 192 22.51 -4.67 17.27
C ASP A 192 21.63 -4.08 16.16
N ARG A 193 21.05 -4.93 15.32
CA ARG A 193 20.15 -4.58 14.20
C ARG A 193 18.98 -5.55 14.13
N ASP A 194 17.80 -5.06 13.81
CA ASP A 194 16.56 -5.85 13.64
C ASP A 194 16.57 -6.73 12.37
N ASP A 195 17.34 -6.33 11.36
CA ASP A 195 17.49 -7.06 10.09
C ASP A 195 18.54 -8.21 10.16
N VAL A 196 19.00 -8.58 11.35
CA VAL A 196 20.12 -9.52 11.57
C VAL A 196 19.91 -10.89 10.93
N ASP A 197 18.66 -11.39 10.90
CA ASP A 197 18.36 -12.70 10.32
C ASP A 197 18.29 -12.71 8.79
N ILE A 198 18.05 -11.55 8.18
CA ILE A 198 18.00 -11.35 6.72
C ILE A 198 19.42 -11.08 6.17
N TRP A 199 20.26 -10.32 6.91
CA TRP A 199 21.52 -9.75 6.40
C TRP A 199 22.79 -10.37 6.98
N LYS A 200 23.21 -11.53 6.46
CA LYS A 200 24.41 -12.24 6.93
C LYS A 200 25.56 -12.24 5.92
N GLY A 201 26.79 -12.02 6.41
CA GLY A 201 28.04 -12.16 5.64
C GLY A 201 28.24 -11.17 4.48
N TRP A 202 28.89 -11.65 3.42
CA TRP A 202 29.38 -10.86 2.28
C TRP A 202 28.30 -10.03 1.57
N ARG A 203 27.05 -10.49 1.57
CA ARG A 203 25.89 -9.82 0.95
C ARG A 203 25.75 -8.37 1.42
N ARG A 204 25.91 -8.14 2.73
CA ARG A 204 25.83 -6.81 3.34
C ARG A 204 27.02 -5.92 2.94
N TRP A 205 28.22 -6.50 2.77
CA TRP A 205 29.38 -5.76 2.29
C TRP A 205 29.18 -5.28 0.85
N VAL A 206 28.66 -6.12 -0.05
CA VAL A 206 28.32 -5.72 -1.43
C VAL A 206 27.23 -4.64 -1.45
N TYR A 207 26.18 -4.78 -0.65
CA TYR A 207 25.10 -3.78 -0.60
C TYR A 207 25.58 -2.40 -0.12
N ASN A 208 26.58 -2.34 0.78
CA ASN A 208 27.15 -1.05 1.19
C ASN A 208 27.78 -0.26 0.01
N PHE A 209 28.09 -0.91 -1.12
CA PHE A 209 28.54 -0.23 -2.35
C PHE A 209 27.40 0.23 -3.26
N VAL A 210 26.14 -0.18 -3.03
CA VAL A 210 25.00 0.17 -3.89
C VAL A 210 24.91 1.65 -4.22
N PRO A 211 25.07 2.61 -3.29
CA PRO A 211 25.02 4.03 -3.65
C PRO A 211 26.14 4.48 -4.57
N PHE A 212 27.36 3.94 -4.40
CA PHE A 212 28.49 4.25 -5.28
C PHE A 212 28.28 3.64 -6.67
N LEU A 213 27.72 2.42 -6.74
CA LEU A 213 27.34 1.77 -7.99
C LEU A 213 26.18 2.51 -8.68
N THR A 214 25.20 3.00 -7.93
CA THR A 214 24.08 3.81 -8.43
C THR A 214 24.55 5.16 -8.95
N PHE A 215 25.46 5.84 -8.24
CA PHE A 215 26.10 7.07 -8.70
C PHE A 215 26.90 6.85 -9.99
N ALA A 216 27.73 5.81 -10.04
CA ALA A 216 28.52 5.47 -11.22
C ALA A 216 27.63 5.12 -12.43
N ASN A 217 26.62 4.28 -12.23
CA ASN A 217 25.63 3.92 -13.24
C ASN A 217 24.91 5.16 -13.79
N MET A 218 24.46 6.05 -12.90
CA MET A 218 23.83 7.31 -13.27
C MET A 218 24.77 8.23 -14.07
N ALA A 219 26.02 8.40 -13.63
CA ALA A 219 27.00 9.23 -14.34
C ALA A 219 27.34 8.66 -15.73
N ILE A 220 27.52 7.35 -15.85
CA ILE A 220 27.82 6.66 -17.12
C ILE A 220 26.61 6.72 -18.06
N TYR A 221 25.38 6.55 -17.55
CA TYR A 221 24.16 6.67 -18.35
C TYR A 221 23.95 8.11 -18.85
N ILE A 222 24.15 9.13 -18.00
CA ILE A 222 24.08 10.54 -18.40
C ILE A 222 25.15 10.86 -19.46
N PHE A 223 26.36 10.31 -19.34
CA PHE A 223 27.40 10.44 -20.36
C PHE A 223 27.00 9.78 -21.69
N TYR A 224 26.47 8.55 -21.66
CA TYR A 224 25.95 7.86 -22.85
C TYR A 224 24.83 8.65 -23.54
N LEU A 225 23.86 9.17 -22.78
CA LEU A 225 22.76 9.98 -23.31
C LEU A 225 23.24 11.31 -23.90
N GLY A 226 24.19 11.98 -23.23
CA GLY A 226 24.83 13.20 -23.75
C GLY A 226 25.60 12.95 -25.05
N LEU A 227 26.35 11.84 -25.12
CA LEU A 227 27.02 11.39 -26.34
C LEU A 227 26.02 11.09 -27.47
N ARG A 228 24.91 10.40 -27.17
CA ARG A 228 23.84 10.12 -28.15
C ARG A 228 23.24 11.41 -28.72
N ILE A 229 22.94 12.39 -27.87
CA ILE A 229 22.44 13.71 -28.28
C ILE A 229 23.48 14.42 -29.17
N ALA A 230 24.77 14.40 -28.79
CA ALA A 230 25.83 15.00 -29.59
C ALA A 230 25.98 14.33 -30.97
N CYS A 231 25.94 13.00 -31.05
CA CYS A 231 26.03 12.25 -32.30
C CYS A 231 24.83 12.52 -33.23
N VAL A 232 23.60 12.66 -32.70
CA VAL A 232 22.44 13.10 -33.48
C VAL A 232 22.66 14.50 -34.06
N ILE A 233 23.09 15.46 -33.25
CA ILE A 233 23.37 16.83 -33.70
C ILE A 233 24.48 16.86 -34.78
N LEU A 234 25.49 16.00 -34.66
CA LEU A 234 26.59 15.92 -35.64
C LEU A 234 26.15 15.22 -36.94
N ALA A 235 25.35 14.15 -36.88
CA ALA A 235 24.77 13.49 -38.05
C ALA A 235 23.86 14.45 -38.83
N GLN A 236 22.99 15.20 -38.15
CA GLN A 236 22.16 16.24 -38.77
C GLN A 236 22.98 17.31 -39.48
N LYS A 237 24.10 17.75 -38.89
CA LYS A 237 25.00 18.75 -39.49
C LYS A 237 25.74 18.21 -40.72
N ALA A 238 26.11 16.92 -40.70
CA ALA A 238 26.77 16.25 -41.82
C ALA A 238 25.81 16.07 -43.02
N GLU A 239 24.62 15.51 -42.79
CA GLU A 239 23.62 15.24 -43.84
C GLU A 239 22.77 16.47 -44.22
N ARG A 240 22.85 17.56 -43.45
CA ARG A 240 22.01 18.78 -43.57
C ARG A 240 20.51 18.47 -43.49
N SER A 241 20.14 17.45 -42.70
CA SER A 241 18.80 16.88 -42.61
C SER A 241 18.29 16.86 -41.17
N THR A 242 16.96 16.84 -40.98
CA THR A 242 16.33 16.78 -39.65
C THR A 242 15.97 15.34 -39.29
N PHE A 243 16.74 14.78 -38.36
CA PHE A 243 16.55 13.42 -37.84
C PHE A 243 15.39 13.38 -36.82
N ALA A 244 14.17 13.71 -37.27
CA ALA A 244 13.00 13.85 -36.41
C ALA A 244 12.75 12.60 -35.53
N GLY A 245 12.96 11.40 -36.07
CA GLY A 245 12.80 10.15 -35.33
C GLY A 245 13.82 9.94 -34.21
N ALA A 246 15.06 10.41 -34.38
CA ALA A 246 16.07 10.35 -33.32
C ALA A 246 15.70 11.30 -32.16
N TRP A 247 15.11 12.46 -32.45
CA TRP A 247 14.60 13.37 -31.43
C TRP A 247 13.36 12.85 -30.72
N VAL A 248 12.43 12.20 -31.44
CA VAL A 248 11.29 11.50 -30.81
C VAL A 248 11.79 10.37 -29.89
N PHE A 249 12.79 9.59 -30.32
CA PHE A 249 13.41 8.58 -29.45
C PHE A 249 14.02 9.23 -28.21
N ILE A 250 14.87 10.25 -28.37
CA ILE A 250 15.53 10.96 -27.25
C ILE A 250 14.49 11.56 -26.29
N ALA A 251 13.36 12.05 -26.78
CA ALA A 251 12.28 12.57 -25.93
C ALA A 251 11.62 11.46 -25.08
N LEU A 252 11.40 10.27 -25.64
CA LEU A 252 10.85 9.11 -24.92
C LEU A 252 11.88 8.51 -23.95
N GLU A 253 13.14 8.45 -24.35
CA GLU A 253 14.28 8.06 -23.51
C GLU A 253 14.45 9.03 -22.33
N LEU A 254 14.33 10.34 -22.54
CA LEU A 254 14.31 11.33 -21.45
C LEU A 254 13.07 11.20 -20.55
N ALA A 255 11.89 10.97 -21.11
CA ALA A 255 10.64 10.80 -20.36
C ALA A 255 10.64 9.56 -19.45
N THR A 256 11.42 8.53 -19.80
CA THR A 256 11.64 7.34 -18.97
C THR A 256 12.86 7.46 -18.06
N ALA A 257 13.96 8.03 -18.56
CA ALA A 257 15.16 8.27 -17.79
C ALA A 257 14.92 9.18 -16.60
N ILE A 258 14.29 10.35 -16.76
CA ILE A 258 14.22 11.35 -15.68
C ILE A 258 13.56 10.79 -14.39
N PRO A 259 12.39 10.11 -14.45
CA PRO A 259 11.81 9.44 -13.27
C PRO A 259 12.70 8.32 -12.71
N SER A 260 13.34 7.51 -13.56
CA SER A 260 14.27 6.46 -13.13
C SER A 260 15.54 7.02 -12.46
N MET A 261 16.05 8.15 -12.95
CA MET A 261 17.18 8.87 -12.36
C MET A 261 16.80 9.48 -11.01
N LEU A 262 15.57 10.01 -10.87
CA LEU A 262 15.04 10.46 -9.58
C LEU A 262 14.89 9.31 -8.57
N HIS A 263 14.44 8.12 -9.02
CA HIS A 263 14.43 6.91 -8.18
C HIS A 263 15.85 6.51 -7.77
N ASN A 264 16.81 6.50 -8.69
CA ASN A 264 18.21 6.18 -8.40
C ASN A 264 18.85 7.20 -7.43
N CYS A 265 18.56 8.50 -7.59
CA CYS A 265 18.94 9.54 -6.63
C CYS A 265 18.40 9.28 -5.22
N TRP A 266 17.21 8.69 -5.11
CA TRP A 266 16.63 8.31 -3.84
C TRP A 266 17.23 7.01 -3.28
N THR A 267 17.49 6.02 -4.13
CA THR A 267 18.19 4.77 -3.76
C THR A 267 19.61 5.04 -3.24
N MET A 268 20.28 6.10 -3.70
CA MET A 268 21.56 6.55 -3.12
C MET A 268 21.47 6.94 -1.63
N PHE A 269 20.29 7.25 -1.09
CA PHE A 269 20.14 7.47 0.35
C PHE A 269 20.30 6.20 1.21
N ALA A 270 20.47 5.02 0.60
CA ALA A 270 21.00 3.84 1.28
C ALA A 270 22.41 4.07 1.90
N LEU A 271 23.12 5.15 1.54
CA LEU A 271 24.30 5.63 2.29
C LEU A 271 24.01 5.90 3.77
N LYS A 272 22.78 6.33 4.11
CA LYS A 272 22.41 6.65 5.48
C LYS A 272 22.13 5.34 6.22
N SER A 273 23.10 4.88 7.00
CA SER A 273 23.05 3.58 7.67
C SER A 273 21.82 3.43 8.57
N ARG A 274 20.92 2.51 8.19
CA ARG A 274 19.80 2.07 9.02
C ARG A 274 20.32 1.18 10.16
N LEU A 275 20.38 1.75 11.37
CA LEU A 275 20.88 1.14 12.60
C LEU A 275 19.77 0.97 13.66
N ARG A 276 18.61 0.45 13.23
CA ARG A 276 17.50 0.14 14.14
C ARG A 276 17.81 -1.19 14.87
N PRO A 277 17.90 -1.22 16.21
CA PRO A 277 18.21 -2.43 16.97
C PRO A 277 17.02 -3.39 17.03
N GLN A 278 17.28 -4.67 17.26
CA GLN A 278 16.25 -5.66 17.58
C GLN A 278 15.91 -5.55 19.06
N LEU A 279 14.67 -5.23 19.41
CA LEU A 279 14.25 -4.95 20.79
C LEU A 279 13.10 -5.87 21.24
N ARG A 280 13.01 -6.15 22.54
CA ARG A 280 11.87 -6.82 23.17
C ARG A 280 11.51 -6.15 24.50
N LEU A 281 10.22 -5.95 24.74
CA LEU A 281 9.68 -5.51 26.03
C LEU A 281 9.68 -6.70 27.01
N THR A 282 10.30 -6.56 28.18
CA THR A 282 10.50 -7.66 29.16
C THR A 282 9.82 -7.38 30.50
N GLY A 283 9.26 -8.42 31.11
CA GLY A 283 8.39 -8.30 32.28
C GLY A 283 6.97 -7.89 31.89
N ASP A 284 6.13 -7.65 32.89
CA ASP A 284 4.67 -7.53 32.72
C ASP A 284 4.12 -6.13 33.04
N ASP A 285 4.98 -5.17 33.38
CA ASP A 285 4.60 -3.76 33.42
C ASP A 285 4.56 -3.14 32.01
N CYS A 286 3.65 -3.68 31.20
CA CYS A 286 3.47 -3.31 29.80
C CYS A 286 2.41 -2.19 29.65
N PRO A 287 2.52 -1.30 28.64
CA PRO A 287 1.52 -0.28 28.35
C PRO A 287 0.21 -0.90 27.81
N THR A 288 -0.90 -0.16 27.85
CA THR A 288 -2.18 -0.68 27.36
C THR A 288 -2.33 -0.59 25.84
N VAL A 289 -2.80 -1.69 25.21
CA VAL A 289 -2.94 -1.82 23.75
C VAL A 289 -4.35 -2.25 23.34
N ASP A 290 -4.94 -1.52 22.40
CA ASP A 290 -6.15 -1.95 21.68
C ASP A 290 -5.77 -2.56 20.32
N VAL A 291 -5.85 -3.88 20.18
CA VAL A 291 -5.57 -4.61 18.93
C VAL A 291 -6.86 -4.73 18.12
N PHE A 292 -6.93 -4.09 16.96
CA PHE A 292 -8.09 -4.17 16.05
C PHE A 292 -7.85 -5.18 14.93
N ILE A 293 -8.86 -5.98 14.61
CA ILE A 293 -8.86 -6.88 13.45
C ILE A 293 -10.04 -6.48 12.59
N THR A 294 -9.79 -5.94 11.39
CA THR A 294 -10.86 -5.46 10.50
C THR A 294 -11.19 -6.47 9.42
N CYS A 295 -12.46 -6.92 9.38
CA CYS A 295 -13.00 -7.79 8.34
C CYS A 295 -14.25 -7.16 7.68
N CYS A 296 -14.58 -7.63 6.47
CA CYS A 296 -15.71 -7.21 5.65
C CYS A 296 -16.20 -8.38 4.75
N GLY A 297 -16.36 -9.57 5.35
CA GLY A 297 -16.91 -10.77 4.70
C GLY A 297 -15.87 -11.71 4.09
N GLU A 298 -14.63 -11.68 4.58
CA GLU A 298 -13.68 -12.78 4.44
C GLU A 298 -14.21 -14.04 5.16
N ASP A 299 -13.75 -15.24 4.76
CA ASP A 299 -14.21 -16.50 5.33
C ASP A 299 -13.91 -16.61 6.84
N ASP A 300 -14.89 -17.03 7.63
CA ASP A 300 -14.82 -17.04 9.10
C ASP A 300 -13.55 -17.73 9.65
N GLU A 301 -13.09 -18.82 9.02
CA GLU A 301 -11.87 -19.56 9.43
C GLU A 301 -10.59 -18.73 9.25
N VAL A 302 -10.50 -17.93 8.19
CA VAL A 302 -9.36 -17.03 7.93
C VAL A 302 -9.31 -15.94 9.00
N VAL A 303 -10.46 -15.35 9.34
CA VAL A 303 -10.55 -14.34 10.40
C VAL A 303 -10.21 -14.97 11.75
N ILE A 304 -10.74 -16.16 12.05
CA ILE A 304 -10.57 -16.82 13.35
C ILE A 304 -9.10 -17.22 13.61
N ASP A 305 -8.35 -17.67 12.60
CA ASP A 305 -6.91 -17.92 12.78
C ASP A 305 -6.13 -16.65 13.19
N THR A 306 -6.43 -15.52 12.53
CA THR A 306 -5.83 -14.22 12.86
C THR A 306 -6.24 -13.76 14.27
N VAL A 307 -7.52 -13.92 14.64
CA VAL A 307 -8.03 -13.58 15.98
C VAL A 307 -7.37 -14.43 17.06
N HIS A 308 -7.20 -15.74 16.82
CA HIS A 308 -6.60 -16.67 17.76
C HIS A 308 -5.12 -16.36 17.99
N ALA A 309 -4.35 -16.13 16.92
CA ALA A 309 -2.95 -15.70 16.99
C ALA A 309 -2.75 -14.31 17.63
N ALA A 310 -3.75 -13.42 17.47
CA ALA A 310 -3.77 -12.13 18.16
C ALA A 310 -4.10 -12.25 19.66
N CYS A 311 -4.83 -13.29 20.08
CA CYS A 311 -5.08 -13.57 21.50
C CYS A 311 -3.92 -14.29 22.19
N ASP A 312 -3.20 -15.17 21.49
CA ASP A 312 -2.04 -15.95 21.99
C ASP A 312 -0.71 -15.16 21.93
N GLN A 313 -0.78 -13.83 22.06
CA GLN A 313 0.41 -12.97 22.13
C GLN A 313 1.12 -13.16 23.47
N ASP A 314 2.46 -13.14 23.47
CA ASP A 314 3.25 -13.02 24.70
C ASP A 314 3.12 -11.57 25.21
N TYR A 315 2.04 -11.31 25.94
CA TYR A 315 1.71 -10.02 26.52
C TYR A 315 0.75 -10.23 27.71
N PRO A 316 0.81 -9.43 28.78
CA PRO A 316 -0.09 -9.62 29.93
C PRO A 316 -1.55 -9.35 29.54
N MET A 317 -2.43 -10.32 29.81
CA MET A 317 -3.84 -10.33 29.36
C MET A 317 -4.69 -9.16 29.87
N ASP A 318 -4.28 -8.50 30.96
CA ASP A 318 -4.91 -7.28 31.49
C ASP A 318 -4.45 -6.00 30.75
N LYS A 319 -3.33 -6.07 30.01
CA LYS A 319 -2.73 -4.93 29.30
C LYS A 319 -3.11 -4.86 27.81
N PHE A 320 -3.83 -5.83 27.24
CA PHE A 320 -4.30 -5.73 25.86
C PHE A 320 -5.69 -6.32 25.63
N ARG A 321 -6.40 -5.74 24.65
CA ARG A 321 -7.72 -6.19 24.18
C ARG A 321 -7.66 -6.51 22.68
N VAL A 322 -8.28 -7.60 22.26
CA VAL A 322 -8.41 -7.98 20.84
C VAL A 322 -9.85 -7.70 20.40
N ILE A 323 -10.03 -6.84 19.42
CA ILE A 323 -11.33 -6.29 19.05
C ILE A 323 -11.56 -6.55 17.55
N VAL A 324 -12.46 -7.49 17.26
CA VAL A 324 -12.89 -7.83 15.91
C VAL A 324 -13.91 -6.80 15.47
N LEU A 325 -13.59 -6.07 14.40
CA LEU A 325 -14.37 -4.99 13.82
C LEU A 325 -14.97 -5.48 12.48
N ASP A 326 -16.16 -6.07 12.54
CA ASP A 326 -16.80 -6.69 11.38
C ASP A 326 -17.72 -5.69 10.64
N ASP A 327 -17.34 -5.36 9.41
CA ASP A 327 -18.11 -4.50 8.51
C ASP A 327 -19.17 -5.28 7.70
N ALA A 328 -19.15 -6.61 7.69
CA ALA A 328 -20.18 -7.47 7.08
C ALA A 328 -21.29 -7.87 8.06
N LYS A 329 -20.99 -7.98 9.36
CA LYS A 329 -21.88 -8.43 10.44
C LYS A 329 -22.29 -9.91 10.28
N SER A 330 -21.30 -10.78 10.15
CA SER A 330 -21.42 -12.24 10.12
C SER A 330 -21.86 -12.78 11.49
N SER A 331 -23.03 -13.43 11.53
CA SER A 331 -23.56 -14.05 12.75
C SER A 331 -22.78 -15.30 13.17
N SER A 332 -22.13 -15.99 12.22
CA SER A 332 -21.27 -17.14 12.50
C SER A 332 -19.90 -16.71 13.00
N LEU A 333 -19.33 -15.62 12.46
CA LEU A 333 -18.13 -14.98 13.02
C LEU A 333 -18.40 -14.48 14.45
N GLU A 334 -19.53 -13.80 14.68
CA GLU A 334 -19.93 -13.36 16.02
C GLU A 334 -20.02 -14.53 17.01
N ALA A 335 -20.61 -15.66 16.60
CA ALA A 335 -20.68 -16.86 17.43
C ALA A 335 -19.27 -17.45 17.71
N SER A 336 -18.41 -17.51 16.70
CA SER A 336 -17.05 -18.06 16.81
C SER A 336 -16.14 -17.20 17.70
N VAL A 337 -16.20 -15.86 17.58
CA VAL A 337 -15.45 -14.94 18.46
C VAL A 337 -16.00 -14.99 19.89
N ARG A 338 -17.32 -15.11 20.08
CA ARG A 338 -17.92 -15.34 21.41
C ARG A 338 -17.50 -16.67 22.03
N GLN A 339 -17.29 -17.71 21.22
CA GLN A 339 -16.76 -19.00 21.68
C GLN A 339 -15.28 -18.89 22.10
N LEU A 340 -14.45 -18.16 21.34
CA LEU A 340 -13.07 -17.85 21.74
C LEU A 340 -13.01 -17.04 23.05
N ALA A 341 -13.98 -16.15 23.29
CA ALA A 341 -14.06 -15.34 24.51
C ALA A 341 -14.28 -16.14 25.80
N LEU A 342 -14.66 -17.42 25.71
CA LEU A 342 -14.70 -18.34 26.87
C LEU A 342 -13.28 -18.77 27.31
N THR A 343 -12.29 -18.66 26.43
CA THR A 343 -10.87 -18.96 26.69
C THR A 343 -10.05 -17.68 26.85
N TYR A 344 -10.30 -16.68 26.00
CA TYR A 344 -9.58 -15.40 25.95
C TYR A 344 -10.52 -14.24 26.34
N PRO A 345 -10.68 -13.92 27.64
CA PRO A 345 -11.68 -12.94 28.11
C PRO A 345 -11.42 -11.49 27.67
N ASN A 346 -10.30 -11.23 27.01
CA ASN A 346 -9.93 -9.95 26.41
C ASN A 346 -10.27 -9.85 24.90
N VAL A 347 -10.88 -10.88 24.30
CA VAL A 347 -11.40 -10.81 22.92
C VAL A 347 -12.84 -10.30 22.89
N HIS A 348 -13.15 -9.41 21.96
CA HIS A 348 -14.44 -8.76 21.81
C HIS A 348 -14.84 -8.68 20.34
N TYR A 349 -16.11 -8.92 20.03
CA TYR A 349 -16.68 -8.73 18.70
C TYR A 349 -17.52 -7.43 18.67
N MET A 350 -17.37 -6.65 17.61
CA MET A 350 -18.14 -5.45 17.35
C MET A 350 -18.48 -5.35 15.85
N ALA A 351 -19.71 -4.98 15.54
CA ALA A 351 -20.16 -4.71 14.16
C ALA A 351 -20.99 -3.42 14.13
N ARG A 352 -20.54 -2.43 13.36
CA ARG A 352 -21.13 -1.09 13.33
C ARG A 352 -22.42 -1.01 12.49
N THR A 353 -23.31 -0.09 12.86
CA THR A 353 -24.51 0.21 12.07
C THR A 353 -24.15 1.04 10.84
N LYS A 354 -24.28 0.45 9.65
CA LYS A 354 -24.17 1.16 8.37
C LYS A 354 -25.54 1.70 7.95
N ILE A 355 -25.67 3.01 7.77
CA ILE A 355 -26.92 3.67 7.39
C ILE A 355 -26.99 3.80 5.87
N PRO A 356 -28.03 3.30 5.18
CA PRO A 356 -28.17 3.43 3.73
C PRO A 356 -28.15 4.89 3.27
N GLY A 357 -27.32 5.21 2.26
CA GLY A 357 -27.15 6.58 1.75
C GLY A 357 -26.20 7.46 2.57
N VAL A 358 -25.58 6.95 3.64
CA VAL A 358 -24.51 7.64 4.38
C VAL A 358 -23.18 6.93 4.10
N PRO A 359 -22.16 7.63 3.55
CA PRO A 359 -20.84 7.04 3.32
C PRO A 359 -20.23 6.49 4.61
N HIS A 360 -19.99 5.18 4.66
CA HIS A 360 -19.40 4.51 5.84
C HIS A 360 -17.86 4.47 5.81
N HIS A 361 -17.23 4.94 4.73
CA HIS A 361 -15.76 5.07 4.59
C HIS A 361 -14.95 3.78 4.87
N PHE A 362 -15.53 2.60 4.61
CA PHE A 362 -14.84 1.29 4.61
C PHE A 362 -13.96 1.08 5.85
N LYS A 363 -12.73 0.57 5.69
CA LYS A 363 -11.78 0.25 6.78
C LYS A 363 -11.48 1.47 7.65
N ALA A 364 -11.18 2.64 7.07
CA ALA A 364 -10.93 3.88 7.82
C ALA A 364 -12.06 4.24 8.80
N GLY A 365 -13.32 4.17 8.33
CA GLY A 365 -14.49 4.42 9.18
C GLY A 365 -14.75 3.31 10.21
N ASN A 366 -14.35 2.08 9.93
CA ASN A 366 -14.50 0.95 10.85
C ASN A 366 -13.46 1.04 11.99
N LEU A 367 -12.21 1.37 11.65
CA LEU A 367 -11.15 1.69 12.61
C LEU A 367 -11.57 2.85 13.53
N ASN A 368 -12.06 3.98 12.98
CA ASN A 368 -12.53 5.11 13.79
C ASN A 368 -13.71 4.73 14.71
N TYR A 369 -14.64 3.89 14.25
CA TYR A 369 -15.69 3.34 15.12
C TYR A 369 -15.10 2.54 16.30
N GLY A 370 -14.10 1.69 16.06
CA GLY A 370 -13.36 0.99 17.12
C GLY A 370 -12.64 1.94 18.08
N LEU A 371 -12.05 3.04 17.57
CA LEU A 371 -11.47 4.11 18.41
C LEU A 371 -12.55 4.75 19.31
N GLU A 372 -13.78 4.93 18.84
CA GLU A 372 -14.87 5.43 19.66
C GLU A 372 -15.34 4.41 20.71
N GLN A 373 -15.55 3.15 20.33
CA GLN A 373 -16.00 2.12 21.29
C GLN A 373 -14.98 1.87 22.40
N THR A 374 -13.68 1.81 22.07
CA THR A 374 -12.61 1.61 23.07
C THR A 374 -12.55 2.69 24.15
N ARG A 375 -13.02 3.92 23.88
CA ARG A 375 -13.12 4.98 24.90
C ARG A 375 -14.22 4.72 25.94
N LEU A 376 -15.23 3.93 25.58
CA LEU A 376 -16.40 3.62 26.41
C LEU A 376 -16.25 2.31 27.21
N MET A 377 -15.26 1.49 26.87
CA MET A 377 -14.97 0.22 27.55
C MET A 377 -14.33 0.42 28.92
N PRO A 378 -14.44 -0.55 29.85
CA PRO A 378 -13.69 -0.55 31.11
C PRO A 378 -12.19 -0.36 30.88
N GLY A 379 -11.56 0.48 31.72
CA GLY A 379 -10.17 0.94 31.54
C GLY A 379 -9.98 2.10 30.55
N GLY A 380 -11.02 2.48 29.80
CA GLY A 380 -10.94 3.51 28.76
C GLY A 380 -10.16 3.03 27.53
N ALA A 381 -9.67 3.97 26.72
CA ALA A 381 -8.86 3.67 25.53
C ALA A 381 -7.42 3.28 25.88
N GLY A 382 -6.84 2.35 25.12
CA GLY A 382 -5.43 1.98 25.22
C GLY A 382 -4.49 3.16 24.93
N GLN A 383 -3.33 3.18 25.60
CA GLN A 383 -2.25 4.13 25.32
C GLN A 383 -1.73 3.98 23.88
N PHE A 384 -1.78 2.74 23.37
CA PHE A 384 -1.50 2.38 21.99
C PHE A 384 -2.71 1.67 21.38
N MET A 385 -2.80 1.76 20.05
CA MET A 385 -3.69 0.93 19.24
C MET A 385 -2.81 0.18 18.23
N ALA A 386 -3.20 -1.02 17.87
CA ALA A 386 -2.58 -1.81 16.83
C ALA A 386 -3.66 -2.29 15.85
N ALA A 387 -3.30 -2.64 14.62
CA ALA A 387 -4.27 -3.22 13.69
C ALA A 387 -3.69 -4.35 12.84
N LEU A 388 -4.54 -5.32 12.53
CA LEU A 388 -4.30 -6.42 11.61
C LEU A 388 -5.40 -6.44 10.55
N ASP A 389 -5.04 -6.77 9.31
CA ASP A 389 -6.03 -7.22 8.32
C ASP A 389 -6.50 -8.64 8.64
N ALA A 390 -7.70 -8.99 8.20
CA ALA A 390 -8.40 -10.23 8.55
C ALA A 390 -7.59 -11.52 8.30
N ASP A 391 -6.67 -11.52 7.34
CA ASP A 391 -5.85 -12.66 6.93
C ASP A 391 -4.41 -12.65 7.45
N MET A 392 -4.01 -11.59 8.17
CA MET A 392 -2.63 -11.33 8.61
C MET A 392 -2.36 -11.91 10.02
N ILE A 393 -1.98 -13.17 10.06
CA ILE A 393 -1.64 -13.90 11.29
C ILE A 393 -0.39 -13.26 11.94
N PRO A 394 -0.46 -12.70 13.16
CA PRO A 394 0.70 -12.17 13.88
C PRO A 394 1.55 -13.29 14.48
N GLU A 395 2.85 -13.04 14.62
CA GLU A 395 3.75 -13.88 15.43
C GLU A 395 3.60 -13.54 16.92
N GLN A 396 3.80 -14.52 17.82
CA GLN A 396 3.54 -14.37 19.27
C GLN A 396 4.28 -13.21 19.94
N GLN A 397 5.47 -12.85 19.45
CA GLN A 397 6.31 -11.76 19.96
C GLN A 397 5.97 -10.36 19.37
N TRP A 398 4.95 -10.22 18.52
CA TRP A 398 4.69 -9.01 17.73
C TRP A 398 4.54 -7.74 18.59
N LEU A 399 3.73 -7.77 19.65
CA LEU A 399 3.56 -6.62 20.55
C LEU A 399 4.87 -6.30 21.31
N ARG A 400 5.54 -7.30 21.90
CA ARG A 400 6.81 -7.11 22.61
C ARG A 400 7.93 -6.60 21.69
N ALA A 401 7.91 -6.90 20.39
CA ALA A 401 8.90 -6.45 19.41
C ALA A 401 8.67 -5.00 18.95
N THR A 402 7.41 -4.61 18.74
CA THR A 402 7.05 -3.30 18.17
C THR A 402 7.05 -2.17 19.20
N LEU A 403 6.48 -2.40 20.39
CA LEU A 403 6.29 -1.37 21.42
C LEU A 403 7.57 -0.70 21.95
N PRO A 404 8.73 -1.38 22.14
CA PRO A 404 9.96 -0.74 22.61
C PRO A 404 10.37 0.51 21.80
N HIS A 405 10.14 0.50 20.48
CA HIS A 405 10.45 1.63 19.61
C HIS A 405 9.50 2.83 19.81
N LEU A 406 8.28 2.59 20.28
CA LEU A 406 7.31 3.62 20.70
C LEU A 406 7.57 4.13 22.12
N LEU A 407 8.20 3.33 22.98
CA LEU A 407 8.50 3.69 24.36
C LEU A 407 9.80 4.51 24.50
N ILE A 408 10.83 4.18 23.72
CA ILE A 408 12.14 4.87 23.76
C ILE A 408 12.07 6.30 23.21
N ASP A 409 11.29 6.53 22.14
CA ASP A 409 11.19 7.84 21.49
C ASP A 409 9.76 8.38 21.65
N PRO A 410 9.52 9.38 22.52
CA PRO A 410 8.17 9.90 22.77
C PRO A 410 7.56 10.59 21.54
N LYS A 411 8.38 10.95 20.53
CA LYS A 411 7.90 11.46 19.23
C LYS A 411 7.71 10.38 18.17
N MET A 412 7.99 9.11 18.46
CA MET A 412 7.52 8.02 17.63
C MET A 412 5.99 7.91 17.77
N ALA A 413 5.29 8.04 16.65
CA ALA A 413 3.84 7.89 16.59
C ALA A 413 3.43 6.49 16.12
N LEU A 414 4.14 5.89 15.18
CA LEU A 414 3.72 4.66 14.52
C LEU A 414 4.91 3.80 14.09
N VAL A 415 4.80 2.50 14.34
CA VAL A 415 5.78 1.47 13.95
C VAL A 415 5.13 0.42 13.06
N CYS A 416 5.83 -0.03 12.02
CA CYS A 416 5.33 -1.00 11.04
C CYS A 416 6.33 -2.11 10.78
N PRO A 417 5.96 -3.40 10.98
CA PRO A 417 6.68 -4.52 10.40
C PRO A 417 6.41 -4.66 8.89
N PRO A 418 7.17 -5.47 8.15
CA PRO A 418 6.75 -5.97 6.84
C PRO A 418 5.35 -6.61 6.89
N GLN A 419 4.63 -6.54 5.77
CA GLN A 419 3.68 -7.59 5.41
C GLN A 419 4.47 -8.66 4.66
N LEU A 420 4.37 -9.90 5.12
CA LEU A 420 4.91 -11.09 4.47
C LEU A 420 3.77 -12.04 4.15
N PHE A 421 3.97 -12.99 3.24
CA PHE A 421 2.88 -13.82 2.73
C PHE A 421 3.25 -15.31 2.70
N TYR A 422 2.26 -16.18 2.90
CA TYR A 422 2.46 -17.64 2.93
C TYR A 422 1.80 -18.43 1.79
N ASN A 423 0.91 -17.81 1.01
CA ASN A 423 0.34 -18.41 -0.22
C ASN A 423 0.97 -17.85 -1.51
N CYS A 424 2.17 -17.28 -1.45
CA CYS A 424 2.93 -16.89 -2.64
C CYS A 424 3.41 -18.14 -3.42
N PRO A 425 3.06 -18.27 -4.71
CA PRO A 425 3.35 -19.49 -5.46
C PRO A 425 4.81 -19.59 -5.92
N PRO A 426 5.29 -20.79 -6.31
CA PRO A 426 6.60 -20.98 -6.94
C PRO A 426 6.83 -20.01 -8.11
N ALA A 427 8.02 -19.40 -8.15
CA ALA A 427 8.42 -18.29 -9.01
C ALA A 427 7.51 -17.05 -9.01
N ASP A 428 6.49 -16.96 -8.13
CA ASP A 428 5.55 -15.84 -7.93
C ASP A 428 5.44 -14.90 -9.17
N PRO A 429 4.78 -15.37 -10.26
CA PRO A 429 4.86 -14.74 -11.58
C PRO A 429 4.19 -13.36 -11.66
N LEU A 430 3.34 -13.04 -10.69
CA LEU A 430 2.68 -11.73 -10.56
C LEU A 430 3.41 -10.81 -9.55
N ALA A 431 4.59 -11.22 -9.05
CA ALA A 431 5.40 -10.48 -8.07
C ALA A 431 4.60 -10.02 -6.84
N GLN A 432 3.72 -10.89 -6.34
CA GLN A 432 2.77 -10.65 -5.27
C GLN A 432 3.44 -10.49 -3.90
N SER A 433 4.61 -11.10 -3.71
CA SER A 433 5.26 -11.25 -2.40
C SER A 433 5.74 -9.96 -1.72
N LEU A 434 5.94 -8.88 -2.49
CA LEU A 434 6.50 -7.59 -2.05
C LEU A 434 7.94 -7.63 -1.49
N ASP A 435 8.66 -8.75 -1.50
CA ASP A 435 10.04 -8.91 -0.98
C ASP A 435 10.99 -7.74 -1.32
N PHE A 436 11.00 -7.28 -2.57
CA PHE A 436 11.85 -6.14 -2.97
C PHE A 436 11.43 -4.83 -2.30
N PHE A 437 10.13 -4.61 -2.11
CA PHE A 437 9.61 -3.46 -1.39
C PHE A 437 9.96 -3.53 0.11
N VAL A 438 9.74 -4.69 0.77
CA VAL A 438 9.99 -4.83 2.21
C VAL A 438 11.48 -4.94 2.57
N HIS A 439 12.32 -5.56 1.74
CA HIS A 439 13.75 -5.75 2.05
C HIS A 439 14.68 -4.68 1.48
N VAL A 440 14.22 -3.83 0.55
CA VAL A 440 15.03 -2.74 -0.04
C VAL A 440 14.36 -1.38 0.11
N ILE A 441 13.09 -1.23 -0.30
CA ILE A 441 12.44 0.10 -0.37
C ILE A 441 12.08 0.66 1.03
N GLU A 442 11.39 -0.08 1.90
CA GLU A 442 11.07 0.39 3.26
C GLU A 442 12.32 0.68 4.12
N PRO A 443 13.40 -0.14 4.10
CA PRO A 443 14.64 0.19 4.80
C PRO A 443 15.30 1.51 4.35
N ILE A 444 15.20 1.88 3.07
CA ILE A 444 15.70 3.18 2.57
C ILE A 444 14.80 4.33 3.04
N LYS A 445 13.48 4.15 3.09
CA LYS A 445 12.56 5.12 3.70
C LYS A 445 12.86 5.32 5.19
N ASP A 446 13.05 4.25 5.94
CA ASP A 446 13.26 4.29 7.40
C ASP A 446 14.55 5.02 7.76
N ALA A 447 15.61 4.82 6.96
CA ALA A 447 16.82 5.63 7.03
C ALA A 447 16.54 7.13 6.86
N LEU A 448 15.62 7.52 5.97
CA LEU A 448 15.18 8.90 5.76
C LEU A 448 14.18 9.42 6.82
N GLY A 449 13.79 8.59 7.80
CA GLY A 449 12.78 8.95 8.81
C GLY A 449 11.34 8.89 8.29
N VAL A 450 11.10 8.01 7.32
CA VAL A 450 9.78 7.66 6.77
C VAL A 450 9.56 6.17 6.97
N ALA A 451 8.45 5.79 7.58
CA ALA A 451 7.83 4.49 7.35
C ALA A 451 6.36 4.75 7.08
N TRP A 452 5.79 4.08 6.07
CA TRP A 452 4.34 4.15 5.88
C TRP A 452 3.66 3.05 6.67
N CYS A 453 2.45 3.36 7.12
CA CYS A 453 1.51 2.32 7.44
C CYS A 453 1.18 1.57 6.14
N THR A 454 1.37 0.26 6.16
CA THR A 454 1.13 -0.68 5.05
C THR A 454 -0.26 -1.34 5.13
N GLY A 455 -1.04 -1.02 6.17
CA GLY A 455 -2.40 -1.51 6.38
C GLY A 455 -2.55 -2.55 7.52
N SER A 456 -1.49 -3.30 7.84
CA SER A 456 -1.54 -4.37 8.86
C SER A 456 -0.24 -4.48 9.67
N GLY A 457 -0.35 -5.00 10.90
CA GLY A 457 0.74 -5.28 11.84
C GLY A 457 1.33 -4.03 12.50
N TYR A 458 0.77 -2.86 12.23
CA TYR A 458 1.28 -1.61 12.78
C TYR A 458 0.80 -1.38 14.21
N VAL A 459 1.61 -0.67 14.99
CA VAL A 459 1.25 -0.16 16.32
C VAL A 459 1.42 1.35 16.33
N VAL A 460 0.44 2.06 16.88
CA VAL A 460 0.33 3.52 16.86
C VAL A 460 0.01 4.08 18.26
N ARG A 461 0.69 5.17 18.62
CA ARG A 461 0.42 5.95 19.84
C ARG A 461 -0.92 6.64 19.69
N ARG A 462 -1.85 6.36 20.62
CA ARG A 462 -3.22 6.89 20.58
C ARG A 462 -3.27 8.42 20.54
N GLU A 463 -2.39 9.07 21.30
CA GLU A 463 -2.18 10.52 21.33
C GLU A 463 -1.85 11.12 19.95
N ALA A 464 -0.99 10.46 19.17
CA ALA A 464 -0.58 10.95 17.85
C ALA A 464 -1.65 10.71 16.77
N LEU A 465 -2.42 9.64 16.91
CA LEU A 465 -3.58 9.35 16.08
C LEU A 465 -4.71 10.37 16.33
N ASP A 466 -4.97 10.72 17.59
CA ASP A 466 -5.96 11.75 17.93
C ASP A 466 -5.49 13.16 17.52
N ASP A 467 -4.20 13.48 17.60
CA ASP A 467 -3.63 14.74 17.09
C ASP A 467 -3.83 14.93 15.57
N ILE A 468 -3.75 13.88 14.74
CA ILE A 468 -4.05 14.02 13.30
C ILE A 468 -5.56 14.04 12.97
N GLY A 469 -6.44 13.81 13.95
CA GLY A 469 -7.89 13.69 13.73
C GLY A 469 -8.39 12.28 13.43
N GLN A 470 -7.72 11.26 13.99
CA GLN A 470 -7.97 9.82 13.75
C GLN A 470 -7.63 9.38 12.30
N PHE A 471 -8.12 8.21 11.84
CA PHE A 471 -7.85 7.74 10.48
C PHE A 471 -8.57 8.64 9.45
N PRO A 472 -7.88 9.10 8.38
CA PRO A 472 -8.41 10.09 7.46
C PRO A 472 -9.48 9.48 6.55
N LEU A 473 -10.72 9.95 6.73
CA LEU A 473 -11.88 9.49 5.97
C LEU A 473 -11.80 9.92 4.49
N GLY A 474 -12.21 9.03 3.59
CA GLY A 474 -12.30 9.33 2.16
C GLY A 474 -10.95 9.33 1.41
N SER A 475 -9.91 8.71 1.95
CA SER A 475 -8.77 8.21 1.16
C SER A 475 -9.06 6.79 0.65
N LEU A 476 -8.48 6.40 -0.48
CA LEU A 476 -8.39 4.99 -0.91
C LEU A 476 -7.13 4.27 -0.38
N ALA A 477 -6.28 5.00 0.35
CA ALA A 477 -5.14 4.51 1.12
C ALA A 477 -5.09 5.32 2.42
N GLU A 478 -5.93 4.97 3.41
CA GLU A 478 -6.01 5.66 4.69
C GLU A 478 -4.74 5.47 5.54
N ASP A 479 -4.02 4.39 5.30
CA ASP A 479 -2.77 3.97 5.94
C ASP A 479 -1.59 4.89 5.57
N VAL A 480 -1.31 5.04 4.28
CA VAL A 480 -0.29 5.95 3.75
C VAL A 480 -0.65 7.40 4.12
N ALA A 481 -1.94 7.77 4.07
CA ALA A 481 -2.41 9.08 4.49
C ALA A 481 -2.20 9.32 6.02
N THR A 482 -2.55 8.34 6.88
CA THR A 482 -2.37 8.40 8.34
C THR A 482 -0.91 8.65 8.72
N SER A 483 -0.03 7.78 8.23
CA SER A 483 1.41 7.87 8.52
C SER A 483 2.02 9.17 7.97
N THR A 484 1.59 9.63 6.79
CA THR A 484 2.06 10.89 6.19
C THR A 484 1.56 12.12 6.98
N LEU A 485 0.32 12.13 7.47
CA LEU A 485 -0.20 13.20 8.34
C LEU A 485 0.52 13.28 9.68
N MET A 486 0.93 12.15 10.27
CA MET A 486 1.74 12.12 11.49
C MET A 486 3.11 12.80 11.29
N LEU A 487 3.78 12.51 10.18
CA LEU A 487 5.02 13.22 9.80
C LEU A 487 4.77 14.73 9.57
N GLY A 488 3.61 15.08 9.00
CA GLY A 488 3.16 16.47 8.85
C GLY A 488 2.95 17.23 10.15
N LYS A 489 2.54 16.52 11.21
CA LYS A 489 2.44 16.98 12.61
C LYS A 489 3.74 16.89 13.42
N GLY A 490 4.86 16.51 12.79
CA GLY A 490 6.18 16.48 13.44
C GLY A 490 6.39 15.27 14.35
N TRP A 491 5.55 14.25 14.23
CA TRP A 491 5.83 12.93 14.76
C TRP A 491 6.80 12.18 13.83
N LYS A 492 7.33 11.06 14.32
CA LYS A 492 8.18 10.12 13.58
C LYS A 492 7.41 8.83 13.34
N THR A 493 7.75 8.15 12.25
CA THR A 493 7.33 6.77 12.00
C THR A 493 8.56 5.88 11.80
N ALA A 494 8.41 4.58 11.98
CA ALA A 494 9.51 3.63 11.99
C ALA A 494 9.16 2.28 11.36
N TYR A 495 10.04 1.76 10.51
CA TYR A 495 9.92 0.43 9.95
C TYR A 495 10.71 -0.56 10.80
N ILE A 496 10.10 -1.66 11.23
CA ILE A 496 10.72 -2.72 12.03
C ILE A 496 10.99 -3.91 11.10
N HIS A 497 12.25 -4.23 10.83
CA HIS A 497 12.61 -5.17 9.74
C HIS A 497 12.57 -6.65 10.18
N GLU A 498 11.60 -6.99 11.03
CA GLU A 498 11.40 -8.32 11.59
C GLU A 498 10.16 -8.98 11.00
N ALA A 499 10.22 -10.29 10.75
CA ALA A 499 9.05 -11.08 10.37
C ALA A 499 8.12 -11.25 11.59
N LEU A 500 7.09 -10.40 11.70
CA LEU A 500 6.15 -10.35 12.83
C LEU A 500 4.68 -10.59 12.45
N GLN A 501 4.36 -10.71 11.16
CA GLN A 501 3.04 -11.10 10.66
C GLN A 501 3.18 -11.81 9.31
N PHE A 502 2.22 -12.68 8.99
CA PHE A 502 2.15 -13.38 7.70
C PHE A 502 0.69 -13.51 7.24
N GLY A 503 0.40 -13.03 6.03
CA GLY A 503 -0.94 -13.08 5.44
C GLY A 503 -1.00 -13.70 4.04
N THR A 504 -2.03 -13.32 3.28
CA THR A 504 -2.33 -13.89 1.97
C THR A 504 -2.25 -12.86 0.84
N VAL A 505 -1.88 -13.33 -0.35
CA VAL A 505 -1.98 -12.58 -1.61
C VAL A 505 -3.21 -13.04 -2.39
N PRO A 506 -3.80 -12.19 -3.26
CA PRO A 506 -4.95 -12.58 -4.07
C PRO A 506 -4.69 -13.83 -4.90
N GLU A 507 -5.64 -14.77 -4.88
CA GLU A 507 -5.47 -16.07 -5.52
C GLU A 507 -5.49 -15.99 -7.05
N ASP A 508 -6.21 -15.03 -7.65
CA ASP A 508 -6.31 -14.89 -9.10
C ASP A 508 -5.83 -13.54 -9.66
N TYR A 509 -5.58 -13.54 -10.97
CA TYR A 509 -5.15 -12.38 -11.74
C TYR A 509 -6.11 -11.18 -11.60
N GLY A 510 -7.41 -11.43 -11.48
CA GLY A 510 -8.44 -10.38 -11.32
C GLY A 510 -8.37 -9.70 -9.95
N GLY A 511 -8.21 -10.48 -8.88
CA GLY A 511 -7.98 -9.98 -7.52
C GLY A 511 -6.65 -9.21 -7.41
N HIS A 512 -5.60 -9.74 -8.04
CA HIS A 512 -4.29 -9.07 -8.13
C HIS A 512 -4.41 -7.69 -8.81
N LEU A 513 -5.01 -7.61 -10.00
CA LEU A 513 -5.20 -6.33 -10.69
C LEU A 513 -6.00 -5.32 -9.83
N LYS A 514 -7.08 -5.76 -9.20
CA LYS A 514 -7.91 -4.91 -8.31
C LYS A 514 -7.12 -4.37 -7.12
N GLN A 515 -6.29 -5.21 -6.49
CA GLN A 515 -5.43 -4.80 -5.38
C GLN A 515 -4.41 -3.73 -5.81
N ARG A 516 -3.65 -4.01 -6.89
CA ARG A 516 -2.57 -3.12 -7.35
C ARG A 516 -3.07 -1.81 -7.94
N THR A 517 -4.17 -1.82 -8.70
CA THR A 517 -4.77 -0.59 -9.23
C THR A 517 -5.32 0.30 -8.12
N ARG A 518 -6.00 -0.27 -7.10
CA ARG A 518 -6.46 0.50 -5.93
C ARG A 518 -5.31 1.20 -5.21
N TRP A 519 -4.20 0.49 -4.94
CA TRP A 519 -3.02 1.08 -4.29
C TRP A 519 -2.43 2.25 -5.09
N ALA A 520 -2.40 2.16 -6.42
CA ALA A 520 -1.96 3.26 -7.27
C ALA A 520 -2.93 4.46 -7.24
N ILE A 521 -4.25 4.25 -7.30
CA ILE A 521 -5.22 5.33 -7.13
C ILE A 521 -5.06 5.98 -5.75
N GLY A 522 -5.05 5.21 -4.67
CA GLY A 522 -4.93 5.71 -3.29
C GLY A 522 -3.64 6.48 -3.03
N THR A 523 -2.53 6.05 -3.65
CA THR A 523 -1.25 6.78 -3.63
C THR A 523 -1.38 8.15 -4.29
N VAL A 524 -1.90 8.21 -5.53
CA VAL A 524 -2.03 9.45 -6.30
C VAL A 524 -3.08 10.39 -5.69
N ASP A 525 -4.16 9.84 -5.14
CA ASP A 525 -5.21 10.56 -4.42
C ASP A 525 -4.68 11.22 -3.15
N THR A 526 -3.98 10.45 -2.31
CA THR A 526 -3.29 10.95 -1.10
C THR A 526 -2.28 12.04 -1.49
N ALA A 527 -1.54 11.86 -2.58
CA ALA A 527 -0.61 12.85 -3.08
C ALA A 527 -1.29 14.16 -3.51
N PHE A 528 -2.39 14.11 -4.26
CA PHE A 528 -3.15 15.32 -4.61
C PHE A 528 -3.69 16.04 -3.38
N LYS A 529 -4.30 15.31 -2.43
CA LYS A 529 -4.83 15.85 -1.18
C LYS A 529 -3.74 16.51 -0.31
N LEU A 530 -2.53 15.94 -0.31
CA LEU A 530 -1.36 16.45 0.41
C LEU A 530 -0.41 17.31 -0.45
N LYS A 531 -0.87 17.78 -1.62
CA LYS A 531 -0.11 18.70 -2.52
C LYS A 531 1.30 18.17 -2.85
N PHE A 532 1.37 16.88 -3.17
CA PHE A 532 2.57 16.08 -3.43
C PHE A 532 3.62 16.15 -2.30
N CYS A 533 3.19 16.42 -1.06
CA CYS A 533 4.02 16.67 0.11
C CYS A 533 4.99 17.88 -0.03
N LEU A 534 4.79 18.74 -1.03
CA LEU A 534 5.69 19.86 -1.31
C LEU A 534 5.40 21.10 -0.44
N TRP A 535 4.14 21.51 -0.31
CA TRP A 535 3.72 22.68 0.48
C TRP A 535 2.34 22.51 1.16
N GLY A 536 2.11 23.28 2.22
CA GLY A 536 0.84 23.34 2.95
C GLY A 536 0.96 22.92 4.42
N ASP A 537 0.00 23.35 5.25
CA ASP A 537 0.08 23.17 6.71
C ASP A 537 0.03 21.70 7.15
N ALA A 538 -0.68 20.84 6.40
CA ALA A 538 -0.76 19.40 6.64
C ALA A 538 0.58 18.65 6.49
N ILE A 539 1.62 19.28 5.92
CA ILE A 539 2.97 18.70 5.80
C ILE A 539 4.06 19.58 6.44
N LYS A 540 3.66 20.61 7.20
CA LYS A 540 4.53 21.74 7.61
C LYS A 540 5.75 21.33 8.42
N GLN A 541 5.62 20.33 9.29
CA GLN A 541 6.70 19.87 10.15
C GLN A 541 7.54 18.73 9.54
N MET A 542 7.20 18.25 8.33
CA MET A 542 8.05 17.30 7.61
C MET A 542 9.41 17.92 7.27
N THR A 543 10.46 17.16 7.53
CA THR A 543 11.81 17.40 6.98
C THR A 543 11.83 17.32 5.46
N PHE A 544 12.86 17.90 4.84
CA PHE A 544 13.07 17.80 3.38
C PHE A 544 13.08 16.35 2.87
N ALA A 545 13.73 15.45 3.61
CA ALA A 545 13.82 14.02 3.26
C ALA A 545 12.43 13.34 3.19
N GLN A 546 11.59 13.62 4.18
CA GLN A 546 10.22 13.08 4.25
C GLN A 546 9.35 13.62 3.11
N ARG A 547 9.43 14.93 2.83
CA ARG A 547 8.72 15.56 1.69
C ARG A 547 9.17 14.99 0.35
N PHE A 548 10.49 14.84 0.14
CA PHE A 548 11.06 14.27 -1.08
C PHE A 548 10.60 12.83 -1.29
N SER A 549 10.56 12.01 -0.23
CA SER A 549 10.05 10.62 -0.31
C SER A 549 8.56 10.56 -0.68
N GLY A 550 7.74 11.47 -0.16
CA GLY A 550 6.32 11.57 -0.51
C GLY A 550 6.09 12.04 -1.96
N PHE A 551 6.80 13.11 -2.37
CA PHE A 551 6.80 13.61 -3.74
C PHE A 551 7.19 12.53 -4.75
N LEU A 552 8.32 11.86 -4.51
CA LEU A 552 8.88 10.89 -5.44
C LEU A 552 7.92 9.73 -5.71
N TYR A 553 7.31 9.13 -4.69
CA TYR A 553 6.48 7.95 -4.88
C TYR A 553 5.15 8.25 -5.61
N ALA A 554 4.61 9.45 -5.39
CA ALA A 554 3.53 9.98 -6.21
C ALA A 554 3.97 10.16 -7.67
N THR A 555 5.16 10.72 -7.92
CA THR A 555 5.74 10.85 -9.26
C THR A 555 6.01 9.49 -9.91
N LEU A 556 6.46 8.47 -9.16
CA LEU A 556 6.68 7.11 -9.65
C LEU A 556 5.36 6.39 -10.00
N SER A 557 4.27 6.71 -9.31
CA SER A 557 2.94 6.24 -9.69
C SER A 557 2.49 6.87 -11.02
N LEU A 558 2.64 8.19 -11.17
CA LEU A 558 2.34 8.89 -12.43
C LEU A 558 3.26 8.50 -13.59
N TYR A 559 4.52 8.16 -13.31
CA TYR A 559 5.52 7.69 -14.30
C TYR A 559 5.05 6.47 -15.09
N THR A 560 4.18 5.63 -14.53
CA THR A 560 3.57 4.49 -15.27
C THR A 560 2.92 4.91 -16.59
N ILE A 561 2.40 6.15 -16.70
CA ILE A 561 1.88 6.74 -17.94
C ILE A 561 2.99 6.95 -18.97
N LEU A 562 4.13 7.54 -18.57
CA LEU A 562 5.26 7.82 -19.46
C LEU A 562 5.97 6.53 -19.89
N LEU A 563 6.09 5.56 -18.99
CA LEU A 563 6.56 4.22 -19.30
C LEU A 563 5.65 3.54 -20.33
N THR A 564 4.33 3.55 -20.11
CA THR A 564 3.36 2.97 -21.04
C THR A 564 3.43 3.60 -22.43
N ALA A 565 3.45 4.94 -22.51
CA ALA A 565 3.59 5.65 -23.77
C ALA A 565 4.90 5.27 -24.51
N SER A 566 6.00 5.11 -23.76
CA SER A 566 7.30 4.72 -24.30
C SER A 566 7.33 3.26 -24.76
N LEU A 567 6.67 2.34 -24.04
CA LEU A 567 6.51 0.95 -24.47
C LEU A 567 5.80 0.90 -25.83
N PHE A 568 4.60 1.48 -25.96
CA PHE A 568 3.83 1.45 -27.21
C PHE A 568 4.50 2.17 -28.39
N ALA A 569 5.45 3.08 -28.14
CA ALA A 569 6.25 3.70 -29.20
C ALA A 569 7.29 2.74 -29.83
N ILE A 570 7.80 1.73 -29.11
CA ILE A 570 8.83 0.80 -29.58
C ILE A 570 8.47 0.15 -30.94
N PRO A 571 7.33 -0.56 -31.10
CA PRO A 571 6.97 -1.19 -32.38
C PRO A 571 6.80 -0.17 -33.51
N ILE A 572 6.29 1.04 -33.22
CA ILE A 572 6.10 2.11 -34.23
C ILE A 572 7.45 2.57 -34.78
N ILE A 573 8.42 2.83 -33.89
CA ILE A 573 9.76 3.30 -34.28
C ILE A 573 10.51 2.20 -35.05
N LEU A 574 10.39 0.93 -34.65
CA LEU A 574 10.96 -0.21 -35.38
C LEU A 574 10.33 -0.38 -36.78
N ILE A 575 9.01 -0.21 -36.92
CA ILE A 575 8.30 -0.25 -38.22
C ILE A 575 8.71 0.92 -39.14
N TRP A 576 9.19 2.04 -38.60
CA TRP A 576 9.66 3.19 -39.39
C TRP A 576 10.84 2.85 -40.31
N GLY A 577 11.72 1.91 -39.92
CA GLY A 577 12.86 1.51 -40.76
C GLY A 577 13.89 2.62 -40.96
N ARG A 578 14.14 3.42 -39.91
CA ARG A 578 15.25 4.35 -39.81
C ARG A 578 16.17 3.89 -38.67
N PRO A 579 17.48 4.21 -38.70
CA PRO A 579 18.38 3.86 -37.60
C PRO A 579 17.89 4.41 -36.26
N LEU A 580 17.89 3.59 -35.22
CA LEU A 580 17.56 4.01 -33.85
C LEU A 580 18.68 4.89 -33.25
N VAL A 581 19.88 4.74 -33.78
CA VAL A 581 21.08 5.46 -33.36
C VAL A 581 21.72 6.13 -34.57
N ALA A 582 21.76 7.46 -34.56
CA ALA A 582 22.38 8.26 -35.59
C ALA A 582 23.83 8.63 -35.21
N TYR A 583 24.70 8.61 -36.21
CA TYR A 583 26.13 8.89 -36.09
C TYR A 583 26.62 9.47 -37.42
N ALA A 584 27.61 10.38 -37.40
CA ALA A 584 28.15 10.98 -38.61
C ALA A 584 29.30 10.18 -39.24
N ASN A 585 29.95 9.30 -38.47
CA ASN A 585 31.07 8.46 -38.91
C ASN A 585 31.25 7.24 -37.98
N MET A 586 32.11 6.29 -38.39
CA MET A 586 32.27 5.01 -37.68
C MET A 586 32.85 5.18 -36.26
N GLU A 587 33.74 6.14 -36.04
CA GLU A 587 34.29 6.48 -34.72
C GLU A 587 33.18 6.91 -33.74
N GLN A 588 32.21 7.71 -34.19
CA GLN A 588 31.05 8.05 -33.35
C GLN A 588 30.21 6.82 -33.00
N LEU A 589 29.97 5.90 -33.94
CA LEU A 589 29.26 4.66 -33.66
C LEU A 589 30.02 3.78 -32.65
N LYS A 590 31.34 3.70 -32.78
CA LYS A 590 32.25 3.00 -31.87
C LYS A 590 32.18 3.57 -30.46
N TRP A 591 32.23 4.90 -30.30
CA TRP A 591 32.07 5.55 -29.00
C TRP A 591 30.68 5.29 -28.39
N LEU A 592 29.61 5.31 -29.21
CA LEU A 592 28.25 5.00 -28.75
C LEU A 592 28.11 3.54 -28.29
N VAL A 593 28.74 2.59 -29.00
CA VAL A 593 28.81 1.18 -28.58
C VAL A 593 29.59 1.04 -27.27
N TRP A 594 30.72 1.73 -27.10
CA TRP A 594 31.52 1.68 -25.87
C TRP A 594 30.77 2.29 -24.67
N ALA A 595 30.10 3.42 -24.85
CA ALA A 595 29.30 4.06 -23.81
C ALA A 595 28.05 3.25 -23.46
N CYS A 596 27.39 2.64 -24.45
CA CYS A 596 26.26 1.73 -24.24
C CYS A 596 26.68 0.46 -23.49
N PHE A 597 27.82 -0.14 -23.85
CA PHE A 597 28.42 -1.25 -23.12
C PHE A 597 28.70 -0.89 -21.66
N ALA A 598 29.41 0.23 -21.42
CA ALA A 598 29.73 0.69 -20.07
C ALA A 598 28.48 0.96 -19.23
N SER A 599 27.47 1.63 -19.80
CA SER A 599 26.19 1.89 -19.13
C SER A 599 25.44 0.60 -18.83
N THR A 600 25.38 -0.34 -19.77
CA THR A 600 24.72 -1.64 -19.56
C THR A 600 25.42 -2.41 -18.45
N MET A 601 26.76 -2.59 -18.50
CA MET A 601 27.49 -3.36 -17.49
C MET A 601 27.41 -2.69 -16.10
N SER A 602 27.45 -1.36 -16.03
CA SER A 602 27.27 -0.63 -14.76
C SER A 602 25.86 -0.82 -14.19
N ASN A 603 24.83 -0.78 -15.04
CA ASN A 603 23.46 -1.05 -14.62
C ASN A 603 23.27 -2.50 -14.14
N ARG A 604 23.85 -3.49 -14.84
CA ARG A 604 23.81 -4.90 -14.44
C ARG A 604 24.47 -5.15 -13.07
N LEU A 605 25.61 -4.51 -12.82
CA LEU A 605 26.30 -4.58 -11.52
C LEU A 605 25.49 -3.87 -10.41
N CYS A 606 24.85 -2.75 -10.74
CA CYS A 606 23.99 -2.01 -9.81
C CYS A 606 22.72 -2.78 -9.45
N GLU A 607 22.01 -3.36 -10.43
CA GLU A 607 20.84 -4.25 -10.21
C GLU A 607 21.21 -5.45 -9.34
N PHE A 608 22.32 -6.14 -9.64
CA PHE A 608 22.79 -7.27 -8.83
C PHE A 608 23.03 -6.86 -7.37
N ALA A 609 23.77 -5.77 -7.13
CA ALA A 609 24.06 -5.31 -5.79
C ALA A 609 22.80 -4.82 -5.02
N LEU A 610 21.88 -4.16 -5.72
CA LEU A 610 20.64 -3.62 -5.14
C LEU A 610 19.63 -4.72 -4.80
N PHE A 611 19.57 -5.80 -5.57
CA PHE A 611 18.56 -6.86 -5.41
C PHE A 611 18.98 -7.96 -4.42
N ILE A 612 20.26 -8.04 -4.03
CA ILE A 612 20.79 -8.97 -3.02
C ILE A 612 19.90 -9.15 -1.76
N PRO A 613 19.28 -8.11 -1.16
CA PRO A 613 18.53 -8.26 0.09
C PRO A 613 17.20 -9.01 -0.06
N ALA A 614 16.54 -8.86 -1.20
CA ALA A 614 15.27 -9.53 -1.54
C ALA A 614 15.47 -10.81 -2.36
N GLY A 615 16.71 -11.11 -2.76
CA GLY A 615 17.02 -12.08 -3.79
C GLY A 615 17.07 -11.44 -5.19
N TYR A 616 18.13 -11.76 -5.93
CA TYR A 616 18.39 -11.18 -7.24
C TYR A 616 17.27 -11.47 -8.27
N HIS A 617 16.80 -12.72 -8.35
CA HIS A 617 15.68 -13.10 -9.22
C HIS A 617 14.38 -12.37 -8.82
N THR A 618 14.14 -12.19 -7.52
CA THR A 618 12.98 -11.46 -6.98
C THR A 618 12.97 -10.00 -7.42
N GLY A 619 14.12 -9.32 -7.37
CA GLY A 619 14.27 -7.96 -7.89
C GLY A 619 14.11 -7.88 -9.42
N GLN A 620 14.70 -8.83 -10.16
CA GLN A 620 14.50 -8.94 -11.62
C GLN A 620 13.03 -9.18 -11.99
N ARG A 621 12.30 -9.97 -11.19
CA ARG A 621 10.86 -10.18 -11.35
C ARG A 621 10.07 -8.90 -11.04
N GLY A 622 10.49 -8.12 -10.04
CA GLY A 622 9.97 -6.78 -9.74
C GLY A 622 10.11 -5.81 -10.92
N SER A 623 11.27 -5.80 -11.60
CA SER A 623 11.47 -5.02 -12.83
C SER A 623 10.55 -5.46 -13.98
N ARG A 624 10.39 -6.77 -14.19
CA ARG A 624 9.46 -7.32 -15.20
C ARG A 624 7.99 -7.01 -14.88
N TYR A 625 7.60 -7.12 -13.60
CA TYR A 625 6.30 -6.68 -13.07
C TYR A 625 6.04 -5.20 -13.36
N GLY A 626 7.02 -4.32 -13.13
CA GLY A 626 6.91 -2.90 -13.41
C GLY A 626 6.57 -2.59 -14.87
N MET A 627 7.14 -3.35 -15.82
CA MET A 627 6.81 -3.20 -17.25
C MET A 627 5.40 -3.69 -17.58
N TRP A 628 4.99 -4.89 -17.16
CA TRP A 628 3.68 -5.43 -17.55
C TRP A 628 2.51 -4.81 -16.79
N MET A 629 2.70 -4.35 -15.54
CA MET A 629 1.65 -3.60 -14.84
C MET A 629 1.52 -2.14 -15.30
N SER A 630 2.54 -1.55 -15.93
CA SER A 630 2.49 -0.11 -16.28
C SER A 630 1.25 0.31 -17.08
N PRO A 631 0.74 -0.44 -18.08
CA PRO A 631 -0.42 0.01 -18.85
C PRO A 631 -1.73 -0.06 -18.07
N TYR A 632 -1.86 -1.03 -17.16
CA TYR A 632 -3.00 -1.12 -16.23
C TYR A 632 -3.03 0.06 -15.27
N LEU A 633 -1.88 0.37 -14.67
CA LEU A 633 -1.75 1.48 -13.72
C LEU A 633 -1.93 2.84 -14.43
N ALA A 634 -1.35 3.00 -15.62
CA ALA A 634 -1.51 4.19 -16.45
C ALA A 634 -2.98 4.42 -16.84
N LEU A 635 -3.65 3.42 -17.41
CA LEU A 635 -5.06 3.52 -17.82
C LEU A 635 -5.95 3.83 -16.62
N CYS A 636 -5.70 3.20 -15.48
CA CYS A 636 -6.42 3.44 -14.23
C CYS A 636 -6.25 4.88 -13.73
N ILE A 637 -5.02 5.38 -13.62
CA ILE A 637 -4.72 6.75 -13.19
C ILE A 637 -5.32 7.78 -14.18
N ILE A 638 -5.20 7.54 -15.49
CA ILE A 638 -5.78 8.40 -16.53
C ILE A 638 -7.31 8.48 -16.39
N ARG A 639 -7.99 7.35 -16.16
CA ARG A 639 -9.44 7.30 -15.93
C ARG A 639 -9.88 7.94 -14.62
N SER A 640 -9.11 7.83 -13.54
CA SER A 640 -9.48 8.38 -12.23
C SER A 640 -9.17 9.86 -12.03
N PHE A 641 -8.16 10.42 -12.72
CA PHE A 641 -7.68 11.79 -12.43
C PHE A 641 -7.67 12.75 -13.64
N PHE A 642 -7.72 12.24 -14.88
CA PHE A 642 -7.49 13.07 -16.09
C PHE A 642 -8.63 13.03 -17.11
N LEU A 643 -9.34 11.91 -17.26
CA LEU A 643 -10.47 11.80 -18.19
C LEU A 643 -11.77 12.33 -17.58
N PRO A 644 -12.58 13.11 -18.33
CA PRO A 644 -13.96 13.42 -17.95
C PRO A 644 -14.84 12.18 -18.11
N LYS A 645 -15.95 12.09 -17.35
CA LYS A 645 -16.86 10.92 -17.35
C LYS A 645 -17.31 10.49 -18.75
N TRP A 646 -17.64 11.45 -19.62
CA TRP A 646 -18.11 11.18 -20.99
C TRP A 646 -17.04 10.54 -21.91
N LEU A 647 -15.76 10.66 -21.56
CA LEU A 647 -14.63 10.04 -22.27
C LEU A 647 -14.10 8.81 -21.50
N GLY A 648 -14.94 8.19 -20.67
CA GLY A 648 -14.60 6.99 -19.88
C GLY A 648 -13.91 7.29 -18.54
N GLY A 649 -13.92 8.54 -18.07
CA GLY A 649 -13.47 8.89 -16.72
C GLY A 649 -14.30 8.21 -15.63
N GLN A 650 -13.65 7.72 -14.58
CA GLN A 650 -14.26 6.95 -13.50
C GLN A 650 -14.06 7.65 -12.15
N THR A 651 -15.12 7.72 -11.36
CA THR A 651 -15.03 8.11 -9.95
C THR A 651 -14.23 7.08 -9.15
N GLN A 652 -13.44 7.57 -8.21
CA GLN A 652 -12.73 6.75 -7.22
C GLN A 652 -13.76 5.91 -6.43
N ALA A 653 -13.74 4.58 -6.61
CA ALA A 653 -14.64 3.65 -5.95
C ALA A 653 -13.86 2.55 -5.24
N PHE A 654 -14.28 2.18 -4.02
CA PHE A 654 -13.68 1.11 -3.25
C PHE A 654 -14.58 -0.13 -3.26
N LYS A 655 -14.03 -1.26 -3.67
CA LYS A 655 -14.56 -2.60 -3.38
C LYS A 655 -13.51 -3.31 -2.51
N PRO A 656 -13.87 -3.95 -1.37
CA PRO A 656 -12.94 -4.81 -0.64
C PRO A 656 -12.31 -5.87 -1.56
N THR A 657 -11.10 -6.35 -1.24
CA THR A 657 -10.47 -7.46 -1.98
C THR A 657 -10.44 -8.79 -1.23
N GLY A 658 -10.48 -8.80 0.11
CA GLY A 658 -10.48 -10.05 0.88
C GLY A 658 -11.75 -10.87 0.61
N SER A 659 -12.91 -10.24 0.74
CA SER A 659 -14.23 -10.82 0.43
C SER A 659 -14.55 -10.98 -1.08
N LEU A 660 -13.55 -11.11 -1.95
CA LEU A 660 -13.73 -11.44 -3.37
C LEU A 660 -13.13 -12.82 -3.69
N GLY A 661 -13.95 -13.87 -3.56
CA GLY A 661 -13.57 -15.24 -3.94
C GLY A 661 -13.16 -15.36 -5.43
N SER A 662 -12.33 -16.37 -5.73
CA SER A 662 -11.71 -16.49 -7.05
C SER A 662 -12.72 -16.72 -8.18
N ALA A 663 -12.65 -15.89 -9.21
CA ALA A 663 -13.52 -16.00 -10.40
C ALA A 663 -13.06 -17.09 -11.38
N LEU A 664 -11.77 -17.43 -11.35
CA LEU A 664 -11.12 -18.39 -12.25
C LEU A 664 -10.53 -19.62 -11.52
N GLU A 665 -10.51 -19.62 -10.19
CA GLU A 665 -10.07 -20.73 -9.31
C GLU A 665 -8.64 -21.18 -9.63
N GLU A 666 -7.76 -20.21 -9.90
CA GLU A 666 -6.53 -20.46 -10.65
C GLU A 666 -5.52 -21.32 -9.90
N ARG A 667 -5.56 -21.32 -8.57
CA ARG A 667 -4.63 -22.05 -7.70
C ARG A 667 -5.00 -23.51 -7.48
N ASP A 668 -6.30 -23.82 -7.43
CA ASP A 668 -6.80 -25.17 -7.15
C ASP A 668 -6.86 -26.01 -8.45
N PRO A 669 -6.06 -27.09 -8.59
CA PRO A 669 -6.05 -27.90 -9.81
C PRO A 669 -7.38 -28.59 -10.16
N LYS A 670 -8.28 -28.74 -9.18
CA LYS A 670 -9.60 -29.39 -9.31
C LYS A 670 -10.68 -28.37 -9.68
N ARG A 671 -10.62 -27.13 -9.14
CA ARG A 671 -11.61 -26.07 -9.39
C ARG A 671 -11.26 -25.11 -10.55
N ARG A 672 -9.98 -25.03 -10.94
CA ARG A 672 -9.45 -24.17 -12.02
C ARG A 672 -10.27 -24.25 -13.30
N LYS A 673 -10.79 -23.10 -13.76
CA LYS A 673 -11.58 -23.06 -15.01
C LYS A 673 -10.67 -23.36 -16.21
N GLY A 674 -11.22 -24.04 -17.23
CA GLY A 674 -10.46 -24.49 -18.40
C GLY A 674 -9.79 -23.36 -19.19
N MET A 675 -8.67 -23.67 -19.86
CA MET A 675 -7.76 -22.70 -20.48
C MET A 675 -8.46 -21.68 -21.40
N VAL A 676 -9.42 -22.11 -22.22
CA VAL A 676 -10.18 -21.20 -23.11
C VAL A 676 -10.94 -20.12 -22.32
N ARG A 677 -11.51 -20.46 -21.15
CA ARG A 677 -12.21 -19.51 -20.29
C ARG A 677 -11.23 -18.57 -19.58
N ARG A 678 -10.07 -19.06 -19.11
CA ARG A 678 -9.01 -18.21 -18.54
C ARG A 678 -8.49 -17.21 -19.58
N LEU A 679 -8.14 -17.69 -20.77
CA LEU A 679 -7.70 -16.85 -21.89
C LEU A 679 -8.74 -15.79 -22.25
N TRP A 680 -10.03 -16.17 -22.39
CA TRP A 680 -11.08 -15.21 -22.68
C TRP A 680 -11.22 -14.14 -21.58
N THR A 681 -11.34 -14.56 -20.31
CA THR A 681 -11.51 -13.62 -19.19
C THR A 681 -10.29 -12.72 -18.98
N ILE A 682 -9.06 -13.25 -19.10
CA ILE A 682 -7.84 -12.45 -18.91
C ILE A 682 -7.59 -11.51 -20.09
N LEU A 683 -7.74 -11.98 -21.34
CA LEU A 683 -7.51 -11.15 -22.52
C LEU A 683 -8.62 -10.10 -22.74
N MET A 684 -9.89 -10.47 -22.55
CA MET A 684 -11.02 -9.57 -22.81
C MET A 684 -11.42 -8.79 -21.54
N ASN A 685 -11.97 -9.47 -20.53
CA ASN A 685 -12.52 -8.81 -19.33
C ASN A 685 -11.44 -8.09 -18.50
N TYR A 686 -10.23 -8.69 -18.39
CA TYR A 686 -9.06 -8.06 -17.77
C TYR A 686 -8.10 -7.45 -18.80
N MET A 687 -8.59 -7.14 -20.01
CA MET A 687 -7.95 -6.34 -21.06
C MET A 687 -6.58 -6.82 -21.56
N ALA A 688 -6.06 -7.98 -21.17
CA ALA A 688 -4.72 -8.43 -21.56
C ALA A 688 -4.53 -8.68 -23.07
N LEU A 689 -5.58 -8.53 -23.88
CA LEU A 689 -5.49 -8.43 -25.34
C LEU A 689 -4.51 -7.33 -25.79
N PHE A 690 -4.36 -6.22 -25.06
CA PHE A 690 -3.35 -5.21 -25.43
C PHE A 690 -1.92 -5.73 -25.26
N HIS A 691 -1.66 -6.62 -24.29
CA HIS A 691 -0.36 -7.28 -24.13
C HIS A 691 -0.06 -8.20 -25.32
N LEU A 692 -1.04 -9.02 -25.72
CA LEU A 692 -0.92 -9.92 -26.86
C LEU A 692 -0.69 -9.14 -28.17
N ALA A 693 -1.47 -8.08 -28.39
CA ALA A 693 -1.32 -7.20 -29.55
C ALA A 693 0.04 -6.48 -29.54
N PHE A 694 0.49 -5.98 -28.39
CA PHE A 694 1.80 -5.33 -28.25
C PHE A 694 2.96 -6.28 -28.56
N VAL A 695 2.95 -7.49 -27.98
CA VAL A 695 3.98 -8.52 -28.22
C VAL A 695 4.01 -8.90 -29.70
N TYR A 696 2.84 -9.17 -30.30
CA TYR A 696 2.74 -9.50 -31.73
C TYR A 696 3.27 -8.37 -32.63
N LEU A 697 2.83 -7.13 -32.40
CA LEU A 697 3.29 -5.96 -33.16
C LEU A 697 4.80 -5.74 -33.02
N THR A 698 5.37 -5.96 -31.83
CA THR A 698 6.82 -5.79 -31.60
C THR A 698 7.62 -6.90 -32.27
N ILE A 699 7.16 -8.15 -32.25
CA ILE A 699 7.79 -9.26 -33.00
C ILE A 699 7.75 -8.97 -34.51
N VAL A 700 6.58 -8.57 -35.05
CA VAL A 700 6.45 -8.19 -36.47
C VAL A 700 7.37 -7.01 -36.82
N ALA A 701 7.48 -6.01 -35.94
CA ALA A 701 8.35 -4.87 -36.12
C ALA A 701 9.85 -5.23 -36.15
N VAL A 702 10.30 -6.10 -35.24
CA VAL A 702 11.67 -6.63 -35.22
C VAL A 702 11.95 -7.46 -36.47
N CYS A 703 11.05 -8.37 -36.85
CA CYS A 703 11.18 -9.17 -38.07
C CYS A 703 11.25 -8.30 -39.34
N LEU A 704 10.39 -7.28 -39.46
CA LEU A 704 10.38 -6.35 -40.59
C LEU A 704 11.65 -5.47 -40.64
N SER A 705 12.11 -4.98 -39.49
CA SER A 705 13.37 -4.25 -39.38
C SER A 705 14.57 -5.13 -39.76
N SER A 706 14.56 -6.39 -39.35
CA SER A 706 15.62 -7.37 -39.67
C SER A 706 15.64 -7.68 -41.17
N TYR A 707 14.47 -8.00 -41.74
CA TYR A 707 14.30 -8.29 -43.16
C TYR A 707 14.81 -7.14 -44.04
N ARG A 708 14.51 -5.88 -43.67
CA ARG A 708 15.03 -4.70 -44.39
C ARG A 708 16.55 -4.67 -44.42
N CYS A 709 17.23 -4.94 -43.30
CA CYS A 709 18.70 -5.03 -43.28
C CYS A 709 19.25 -6.14 -44.18
N PHE A 710 18.63 -7.34 -44.17
CA PHE A 710 19.03 -8.44 -45.07
C PHE A 710 18.66 -8.21 -46.55
N PHE A 711 17.74 -7.30 -46.86
CA PHE A 711 17.28 -7.00 -48.22
C PHE A 711 17.99 -5.78 -48.84
N GLN A 712 18.35 -4.78 -48.02
CA GLN A 712 19.03 -3.56 -48.46
C GLN A 712 20.54 -3.74 -48.57
N GLU A 713 21.15 -4.53 -47.67
CA GLU A 713 22.56 -4.88 -47.72
C GLU A 713 22.78 -6.20 -48.47
N ASN A 714 23.95 -6.38 -49.09
CA ASN A 714 24.31 -7.65 -49.73
C ASN A 714 24.38 -8.77 -48.67
N PRO A 715 23.57 -9.85 -48.74
CA PRO A 715 23.55 -10.90 -47.73
C PRO A 715 24.89 -11.60 -47.51
N ASN A 716 25.77 -11.59 -48.52
CA ASN A 716 27.12 -12.16 -48.43
C ASN A 716 28.12 -11.26 -47.69
N ASN A 717 27.77 -10.01 -47.40
CA ASN A 717 28.58 -9.08 -46.62
C ASN A 717 28.06 -9.00 -45.18
N PHE A 718 28.51 -9.94 -44.35
CA PHE A 718 28.16 -10.01 -42.92
C PHE A 718 28.36 -8.68 -42.18
N LYS A 719 29.46 -7.93 -42.47
CA LYS A 719 29.73 -6.66 -41.78
C LYS A 719 28.62 -5.64 -42.02
N ASN A 720 28.17 -5.47 -43.26
CA ASN A 720 27.11 -4.52 -43.58
C ASN A 720 25.77 -4.92 -42.96
N VAL A 721 25.36 -6.19 -43.12
CA VAL A 721 24.11 -6.71 -42.54
C VAL A 721 24.13 -6.54 -41.02
N PHE A 722 25.22 -6.92 -40.35
CA PHE A 722 25.37 -6.79 -38.90
C PHE A 722 25.36 -5.32 -38.45
N LEU A 723 26.04 -4.42 -39.16
CA LEU A 723 26.03 -2.97 -38.91
C LEU A 723 24.60 -2.39 -39.00
N CYS A 724 23.84 -2.79 -40.01
CA CYS A 724 22.43 -2.40 -40.13
C CYS A 724 21.61 -2.95 -38.96
N LEU A 725 21.75 -4.24 -38.62
CA LEU A 725 21.01 -4.86 -37.52
C LEU A 725 21.28 -4.13 -36.19
N ILE A 726 22.54 -3.91 -35.80
CA ILE A 726 22.86 -3.25 -34.53
C ILE A 726 22.44 -1.79 -34.48
N THR A 727 22.43 -1.07 -35.62
CA THR A 727 21.94 0.33 -35.67
C THR A 727 20.40 0.45 -35.72
N HIS A 728 19.71 -0.67 -35.90
CA HIS A 728 18.25 -0.79 -35.85
C HIS A 728 17.83 -1.68 -34.66
N ALA A 729 17.07 -2.75 -34.91
CA ALA A 729 16.44 -3.57 -33.86
C ALA A 729 17.43 -4.23 -32.88
N PHE A 730 18.68 -4.49 -33.28
CA PHE A 730 19.68 -5.20 -32.48
C PHE A 730 20.66 -4.27 -31.73
N TRP A 731 20.27 -3.02 -31.46
CA TRP A 731 21.06 -2.17 -30.57
C TRP A 731 21.21 -2.84 -29.18
N PRO A 732 22.41 -2.92 -28.59
CA PRO A 732 22.60 -3.54 -27.28
C PRO A 732 21.77 -2.83 -26.18
N PRO A 733 21.23 -3.55 -25.18
CA PRO A 733 21.34 -4.99 -24.94
C PRO A 733 20.14 -5.79 -25.48
N LEU A 734 19.65 -5.51 -26.70
CA LEU A 734 18.44 -6.14 -27.26
C LEU A 734 17.18 -5.88 -26.42
N THR A 735 16.95 -4.63 -26.00
CA THR A 735 15.89 -4.22 -25.06
C THR A 735 14.49 -4.74 -25.41
N PHE A 736 14.20 -4.97 -26.70
CA PHE A 736 12.93 -5.54 -27.15
C PHE A 736 12.63 -6.94 -26.58
N LEU A 737 13.66 -7.75 -26.27
CA LEU A 737 13.49 -9.08 -25.66
C LEU A 737 12.84 -8.95 -24.29
N PHE A 738 13.47 -8.22 -23.37
CA PHE A 738 12.97 -8.01 -22.01
C PHE A 738 11.57 -7.40 -21.98
N VAL A 739 11.28 -6.51 -22.93
CA VAL A 739 9.96 -5.87 -23.07
C VAL A 739 8.91 -6.88 -23.55
N ILE A 740 9.23 -7.72 -24.55
CA ILE A 740 8.34 -8.79 -25.01
C ILE A 740 8.12 -9.85 -23.93
N THR A 741 9.16 -10.36 -23.28
CA THR A 741 9.03 -11.42 -22.27
C THR A 741 8.28 -10.94 -21.03
N SER A 742 8.49 -9.69 -20.61
CA SER A 742 7.70 -9.07 -19.54
C SER A 742 6.24 -8.94 -19.92
N LEU A 743 5.94 -8.34 -21.09
CA LEU A 743 4.58 -8.14 -21.58
C LEU A 743 3.86 -9.46 -21.91
N TRP A 744 4.59 -10.57 -22.12
CA TRP A 744 4.02 -11.91 -22.28
C TRP A 744 3.51 -12.53 -20.98
N THR A 745 3.92 -12.02 -19.80
CA THR A 745 3.60 -12.62 -18.49
C THR A 745 2.10 -12.87 -18.27
N PRO A 746 1.17 -11.93 -18.58
CA PRO A 746 -0.27 -12.20 -18.48
C PRO A 746 -0.79 -13.32 -19.38
N ILE A 747 -0.21 -13.49 -20.59
CA ILE A 747 -0.62 -14.53 -21.53
C ILE A 747 -0.09 -15.89 -21.06
N ALA A 748 1.18 -15.97 -20.65
CA ALA A 748 1.76 -17.17 -20.06
C ALA A 748 0.95 -17.63 -18.83
N TYR A 749 0.61 -16.70 -17.95
CA TYR A 749 -0.19 -16.95 -16.74
C TYR A 749 -1.62 -17.41 -17.07
N ALA A 750 -2.27 -16.85 -18.10
CA ALA A 750 -3.58 -17.31 -18.54
C ALA A 750 -3.56 -18.75 -19.12
N ILE A 751 -2.47 -19.08 -19.84
CA ILE A 751 -2.23 -20.41 -20.40
C ILE A 751 -2.01 -21.42 -19.27
N ASP A 752 -1.07 -21.17 -18.34
CA ASP A 752 -0.75 -22.07 -17.24
C ASP A 752 -0.46 -21.30 -15.93
N PRO A 753 -1.48 -21.04 -15.09
CA PRO A 753 -1.29 -20.39 -13.81
C PRO A 753 -0.70 -21.38 -12.78
N PRO A 754 0.18 -20.93 -11.87
CA PRO A 754 0.74 -21.81 -10.84
C PRO A 754 -0.33 -22.35 -9.89
N SER A 755 -0.28 -23.66 -9.64
CA SER A 755 -1.06 -24.34 -8.62
C SER A 755 -0.52 -24.05 -7.21
N MET A 756 -1.38 -24.14 -6.20
CA MET A 756 -1.00 -24.21 -4.78
C MET A 756 -1.66 -25.41 -4.10
N PRO A 757 -1.10 -25.90 -2.97
CA PRO A 757 -1.82 -26.77 -2.06
C PRO A 757 -2.96 -26.03 -1.35
N ASP A 758 -3.75 -26.74 -0.55
CA ASP A 758 -4.80 -26.13 0.27
C ASP A 758 -4.21 -25.16 1.33
N ARG A 759 -5.01 -24.20 1.82
CA ARG A 759 -4.59 -23.25 2.86
C ARG A 759 -4.14 -23.97 4.13
N GLU A 760 -4.84 -25.03 4.56
CA GLU A 760 -4.46 -25.75 5.79
C GLU A 760 -3.14 -26.53 5.62
N GLU A 761 -2.79 -26.95 4.39
CA GLU A 761 -1.48 -27.57 4.11
C GLU A 761 -0.31 -26.57 4.17
N LEU A 762 -0.58 -25.26 4.10
CA LEU A 762 0.43 -24.19 4.25
C LEU A 762 0.68 -23.81 5.72
N LEU A 763 -0.15 -24.31 6.65
CA LEU A 763 -0.20 -23.96 8.06
C LEU A 763 0.22 -25.13 8.96
N GLN A 764 0.67 -24.81 10.18
CA GLN A 764 0.92 -25.74 11.25
C GLN A 764 0.21 -25.22 12.51
N ARG A 765 -0.75 -25.97 13.04
CA ARG A 765 -1.49 -25.61 14.26
C ARG A 765 -0.74 -26.08 15.51
N ASP A 766 -0.59 -25.22 16.51
CA ASP A 766 -0.01 -25.61 17.80
C ASP A 766 -0.96 -26.59 18.53
N PRO A 767 -0.47 -27.75 19.03
CA PRO A 767 -1.33 -28.78 19.61
C PRO A 767 -1.88 -28.47 21.01
N LYS A 768 -1.49 -27.33 21.62
CA LYS A 768 -1.99 -26.86 22.92
C LYS A 768 -2.90 -25.66 22.77
N THR A 769 -2.47 -24.64 22.02
CA THR A 769 -3.23 -23.38 21.88
C THR A 769 -4.22 -23.45 20.71
N GLY A 770 -3.93 -24.25 19.68
CA GLY A 770 -4.74 -24.37 18.45
C GLY A 770 -4.42 -23.33 17.37
N VAL A 771 -3.53 -22.38 17.67
CA VAL A 771 -3.14 -21.28 16.79
C VAL A 771 -2.46 -21.79 15.53
N ALA A 772 -2.87 -21.31 14.36
CA ALA A 772 -2.23 -21.60 13.09
C ALA A 772 -0.99 -20.71 12.86
N HIS A 773 0.15 -21.32 12.56
CA HIS A 773 1.37 -20.62 12.13
C HIS A 773 1.76 -21.09 10.73
N PRO A 774 2.11 -20.19 9.78
CA PRO A 774 2.55 -20.64 8.46
C PRO A 774 3.88 -21.40 8.52
N THR A 775 3.96 -22.51 7.78
CA THR A 775 5.11 -23.42 7.81
C THR A 775 6.43 -22.75 7.37
N PRO A 776 7.60 -23.25 7.82
CA PRO A 776 8.91 -22.77 7.36
C PRO A 776 9.18 -22.92 5.86
N GLN A 777 8.29 -23.60 5.14
CA GLN A 777 8.27 -23.80 3.69
C GLN A 777 7.35 -22.78 3.01
N SER A 778 6.13 -22.60 3.49
CA SER A 778 5.16 -21.64 2.90
C SER A 778 5.63 -20.18 3.06
N LYS A 779 6.38 -19.88 4.12
CA LYS A 779 7.09 -18.60 4.34
C LYS A 779 8.24 -18.30 3.34
N LYS A 780 8.37 -19.03 2.22
CA LYS A 780 9.47 -18.88 1.25
C LYS A 780 9.00 -19.04 -0.20
N ILE A 781 9.45 -18.15 -1.08
CA ILE A 781 9.24 -18.28 -2.53
C ILE A 781 10.18 -19.37 -3.08
N ALA A 782 9.62 -20.42 -3.66
CA ALA A 782 10.39 -21.46 -4.35
C ALA A 782 10.81 -21.01 -5.76
N PHE A 783 12.01 -21.40 -6.20
CA PHE A 783 12.50 -21.14 -7.57
C PHE A 783 11.81 -22.04 -8.60
N ALA A 784 11.49 -21.53 -9.79
CA ALA A 784 10.91 -22.36 -10.87
C ALA A 784 11.40 -22.00 -12.29
N GLY A 785 10.98 -22.80 -13.29
CA GLY A 785 11.52 -22.76 -14.65
C GLY A 785 11.37 -21.43 -15.40
N GLN A 786 10.39 -20.59 -15.03
CA GLN A 786 10.26 -19.24 -15.60
C GLN A 786 11.49 -18.36 -15.27
N GLU A 787 12.05 -18.50 -14.08
CA GLU A 787 13.24 -17.75 -13.66
C GLU A 787 14.50 -18.26 -14.36
N ALA A 788 14.63 -19.58 -14.57
CA ALA A 788 15.70 -20.14 -15.39
C ALA A 788 15.67 -19.63 -16.84
N TRP A 789 14.48 -19.48 -17.44
CA TRP A 789 14.31 -18.84 -18.75
C TRP A 789 14.71 -17.35 -18.72
N PHE A 790 14.27 -16.63 -17.68
CA PHE A 790 14.59 -15.21 -17.49
C PHE A 790 16.09 -14.94 -17.28
N GLU A 791 16.85 -15.86 -16.67
CA GLU A 791 18.31 -15.74 -16.59
C GLU A 791 19.01 -16.14 -17.89
N LEU A 792 18.47 -17.08 -18.67
CA LEU A 792 18.99 -17.43 -20.00
C LEU A 792 18.88 -16.24 -20.96
N GLU A 793 17.71 -15.59 -21.01
CA GLU A 793 17.47 -14.35 -21.75
C GLU A 793 18.49 -13.26 -21.39
N TYR A 794 18.65 -13.03 -20.08
CA TYR A 794 19.47 -11.97 -19.51
C TYR A 794 20.98 -12.23 -19.72
N THR A 795 21.40 -13.49 -19.65
CA THR A 795 22.75 -13.95 -19.98
C THR A 795 23.03 -13.78 -21.47
N PHE A 796 22.10 -14.18 -22.34
CA PHE A 796 22.23 -14.04 -23.80
C PHE A 796 22.38 -12.57 -24.22
N ALA A 797 21.51 -11.69 -23.72
CA ALA A 797 21.58 -10.25 -23.97
C ALA A 797 22.90 -9.62 -23.47
N THR A 798 23.40 -10.08 -22.32
CA THR A 798 24.70 -9.65 -21.77
C THR A 798 25.86 -10.11 -22.64
N ALA A 799 25.87 -11.39 -23.06
CA ALA A 799 26.87 -11.94 -23.98
C ALA A 799 26.86 -11.25 -25.35
N PHE A 800 25.68 -10.95 -25.90
CA PHE A 800 25.53 -10.15 -27.12
C PHE A 800 26.12 -8.74 -26.97
N THR A 801 25.87 -8.09 -25.83
CA THR A 801 26.40 -6.74 -25.53
C THR A 801 27.94 -6.76 -25.45
N ILE A 802 28.52 -7.79 -24.84
CA ILE A 802 29.97 -8.04 -24.83
C ILE A 802 30.48 -8.29 -26.26
N PHE A 803 29.78 -9.08 -27.07
CA PHE A 803 30.17 -9.37 -28.45
C PHE A 803 30.20 -8.11 -29.33
N VAL A 804 29.16 -7.27 -29.29
CA VAL A 804 29.14 -6.01 -30.07
C VAL A 804 30.26 -5.05 -29.61
N PHE A 805 30.53 -4.99 -28.30
CA PHE A 805 31.66 -4.24 -27.76
C PHE A 805 33.01 -4.76 -28.28
N VAL A 806 33.28 -6.06 -28.19
CA VAL A 806 34.54 -6.65 -28.70
C VAL A 806 34.67 -6.49 -30.22
N TYR A 807 33.60 -6.71 -30.97
CA TYR A 807 33.55 -6.52 -32.43
C TYR A 807 33.97 -5.09 -32.86
N SER A 808 33.59 -4.08 -32.06
CA SER A 808 33.91 -2.67 -32.32
C SER A 808 35.41 -2.30 -32.24
N PHE A 809 36.27 -3.17 -31.70
CA PHE A 809 37.72 -2.93 -31.73
C PHE A 809 38.37 -3.32 -33.07
N PHE A 810 37.80 -4.31 -33.77
CA PHE A 810 38.39 -4.93 -34.95
C PHE A 810 37.70 -4.55 -36.26
N TYR A 811 36.41 -4.22 -36.21
CA TYR A 811 35.57 -4.09 -37.42
C TYR A 811 34.75 -2.79 -37.51
N LEU A 812 34.70 -1.97 -36.46
CA LEU A 812 34.20 -0.59 -36.50
C LEU A 812 35.39 0.38 -36.43
#